data_AF-A0A939ZPS9-F1
#
_entry.id   AF-A0A939ZPS9-F1
#
_cell.length_a   1.000
_cell.length_b   1.000
_cell.length_c   1.000
_cell.angle_alpha   90.00
_cell.angle_beta   90.00
_cell.angle_gamma   90.00
#
_symmetry.space_group_name_H-M   'P 1'
#
loop_
_entity.id
_entity.type
_entity.pdbx_description
1 polymer ?
#
loop_
_entity_poly.entity_id
_entity_poly.type
_entity_poly.pdbx_seq_one_letter_code
_entity_poly.pdbx_strand_id
1 'polypeptide(L)'
;MTLVACGPKNGISSSPFPDPSDIVDIAGEELSASEEPTFSEAPSAPAEVQTPAETTAPTEAPTPTAVPTPAETPTPTEVPTPTETPRSTEVPTPTEAPAPTGTPSPTGTPVPAKTPTPTAVPSTPDPTKEPEPGTREYYEKNAYICTVKTDSRIVPSLYTEGKELPDGLSDIFYTSDSPGGEPTRENGNLWLCLKPKKGYLISSVNVEGSYAQIEDLGRDIYIIRGVNSNIKVTASSGAMANASNGKTLLGSYGYGISDSGRLIVTWTEAEEEPLRYVEVTVTGGAGTISKTYDGEIGECDIMKLTKNDVFTVKLKCYGYEQIGSSVSFSACYVPDARSVDFPRVEITTEDYVWPTCEYVTPPPGNIGAGITNATWENSIVKIYDASDNVVYDSSQNCSEEEQYQGAKMKIRGNTSAYGIKKPYKIKLKKKSDLLAPFIDRPSDGKSYADKEWLLLNYGTDIYRVAGDAIADVVGTPWSPDYTYVSLYVNGDYRGIYILSECVKQGTGKGDARWRCPVEDDGFVIEFDAYWWNEPLYFTTPSSVNFVMKYTFKYPDTDDIDANSDAYKYIKNYMTELERALSRNDSSYLDYIDLDSFVSWVLVADYMCLLDSGGNNLFMWKKDSTENSKLVMGPNWDFDSWKWNIDSFANIHRDGSHFYFPQLSRKPEFAKAYAELFRNTYDKVTAAVNADLDKINEAAYNKLYQLESTRYQSGSYRTLSAMRNDFNTWMAAHLTWMQSQIG
;
A
#
# COMPACT_ATOMS: atom_id res chain seq x y z
N MET A 1 55.29 18.90 4.03
CA MET A 1 55.63 18.98 2.59
C MET A 1 54.35 19.35 1.86
N THR A 2 54.46 20.21 0.86
CA THR A 2 53.49 21.23 0.41
C THR A 2 52.27 20.72 -0.39
N LEU A 3 51.14 21.43 -0.20
CA LEU A 3 49.88 21.61 -0.95
C LEU A 3 49.76 21.06 -2.40
N VAL A 4 48.54 20.61 -2.77
CA VAL A 4 47.69 21.23 -3.82
C VAL A 4 46.21 20.94 -3.55
N ALA A 5 45.39 22.00 -3.50
CA ALA A 5 43.93 21.97 -3.61
C ALA A 5 43.52 22.26 -5.06
N CYS A 6 42.44 21.64 -5.53
CA CYS A 6 41.68 22.08 -6.70
C CYS A 6 40.22 21.59 -6.60
N GLY A 7 39.25 22.52 -6.53
CA GLY A 7 37.84 22.26 -6.77
C GLY A 7 37.50 22.27 -8.27
N PRO A 8 36.22 22.03 -8.64
CA PRO A 8 35.34 23.13 -9.11
C PRO A 8 33.89 22.97 -8.56
N LYS A 9 33.18 24.01 -8.09
CA LYS A 9 32.46 25.16 -8.73
C LYS A 9 31.12 24.84 -9.45
N ASN A 10 30.12 25.64 -9.05
CA ASN A 10 28.77 25.95 -9.58
C ASN A 10 27.63 25.14 -8.92
N GLY A 11 26.59 25.70 -8.28
CA GLY A 11 26.03 27.07 -8.26
C GLY A 11 24.51 26.94 -8.53
N ILE A 12 23.67 26.88 -7.49
CA ILE A 12 22.20 26.83 -7.62
C ILE A 12 21.62 28.21 -7.35
N SER A 13 20.82 28.64 -8.31
CA SER A 13 20.03 29.87 -8.38
C SER A 13 18.77 29.75 -7.52
N SER A 14 18.52 30.77 -6.71
CA SER A 14 17.25 31.06 -6.03
C SER A 14 16.32 31.87 -6.94
N SER A 15 15.02 31.54 -6.99
CA SER A 15 13.93 32.50 -7.27
C SER A 15 12.54 31.84 -7.07
N PRO A 16 11.45 32.61 -6.89
CA PRO A 16 11.30 33.75 -5.97
C PRO A 16 10.07 33.56 -5.06
N PHE A 17 10.20 33.92 -3.78
CA PHE A 17 9.03 34.21 -2.93
C PHE A 17 8.58 35.65 -3.19
N PRO A 18 7.26 35.96 -3.08
CA PRO A 18 6.77 37.33 -3.19
C PRO A 18 7.30 38.21 -2.04
N ASP A 19 7.57 39.46 -2.41
CA ASP A 19 8.09 40.56 -1.60
C ASP A 19 7.17 40.90 -0.40
N PRO A 20 7.69 40.97 0.84
CA PRO A 20 6.90 41.33 2.02
C PRO A 20 6.76 42.86 2.18
N SER A 21 6.39 43.57 1.10
CA SER A 21 6.18 45.02 1.12
C SER A 21 4.72 45.46 1.29
N ASP A 22 3.77 44.53 1.44
CA ASP A 22 2.36 44.86 1.71
C ASP A 22 1.87 44.17 2.99
N ILE A 23 2.06 44.79 4.16
CA ILE A 23 1.13 44.78 5.29
C ILE A 23 1.43 45.98 6.19
N VAL A 24 0.34 46.64 6.57
CA VAL A 24 0.23 47.97 7.13
C VAL A 24 0.51 47.99 8.64
N ASP A 25 1.36 48.94 9.03
CA ASP A 25 1.42 49.73 10.27
C ASP A 25 0.41 49.40 11.39
N ILE A 26 0.88 48.93 12.55
CA ILE A 26 0.36 49.31 13.88
C ILE A 26 1.54 49.36 14.90
N ALA A 27 1.65 50.53 15.54
CA ALA A 27 2.51 50.96 16.65
C ALA A 27 2.88 49.91 17.72
N GLY A 28 3.96 50.02 18.50
CA GLY A 28 4.94 51.08 18.70
C GLY A 28 5.85 50.77 19.89
N GLU A 29 6.85 51.64 20.04
CA GLU A 29 7.76 51.87 21.18
C GLU A 29 9.02 51.00 21.39
N GLU A 30 10.07 51.76 21.69
CA GLU A 30 11.52 51.53 21.70
C GLU A 30 12.00 50.52 22.75
N LEU A 31 13.22 49.99 22.56
CA LEU A 31 14.31 50.13 23.53
C LEU A 31 15.66 49.70 22.93
N SER A 32 16.68 50.47 23.33
CA SER A 32 18.01 50.63 22.75
C SER A 32 19.01 49.51 23.01
N ALA A 33 19.94 49.36 22.07
CA ALA A 33 21.15 48.53 22.12
C ALA A 33 22.29 49.13 22.96
N SER A 34 23.16 48.25 23.48
CA SER A 34 24.62 48.37 23.73
C SER A 34 25.03 47.13 24.54
N GLU A 35 26.18 46.47 24.40
CA GLU A 35 27.44 46.67 23.69
C GLU A 35 28.16 45.30 23.73
N GLU A 36 28.85 44.90 22.65
CA GLU A 36 30.02 44.00 22.75
C GLU A 36 31.27 44.84 23.11
N PRO A 37 32.36 44.25 23.65
CA PRO A 37 33.45 43.91 22.73
C PRO A 37 34.39 42.73 23.10
N THR A 38 34.82 42.04 22.03
CA THR A 38 36.18 41.62 21.61
C THR A 38 37.08 40.63 22.40
N PHE A 39 37.70 39.77 21.58
CA PHE A 39 38.66 38.68 21.84
C PHE A 39 40.14 39.14 21.89
N SER A 40 40.99 38.42 22.65
CA SER A 40 42.43 38.27 22.38
C SER A 40 43.07 37.06 23.11
N GLU A 41 43.66 36.18 22.30
CA GLU A 41 44.83 35.26 22.44
C GLU A 41 45.14 34.40 23.70
N ALA A 42 45.61 33.17 23.42
CA ALA A 42 46.18 32.14 24.32
C ALA A 42 47.69 31.92 23.99
N PRO A 43 48.45 30.94 24.53
CA PRO A 43 48.39 30.16 25.79
C PRO A 43 49.75 30.09 26.55
N SER A 44 49.78 29.61 27.81
CA SER A 44 50.92 28.86 28.37
C SER A 44 50.55 28.08 29.64
N ALA A 45 51.02 26.83 29.73
CA ALA A 45 50.96 25.92 30.88
C ALA A 45 52.32 25.92 31.64
N PRO A 46 52.54 25.15 32.73
CA PRO A 46 51.63 24.38 33.58
C PRO A 46 51.72 24.74 35.10
N ALA A 47 50.71 24.38 35.88
CA ALA A 47 50.71 24.56 37.34
C ALA A 47 51.25 23.32 38.08
N GLU A 48 51.96 23.60 39.18
CA GLU A 48 52.61 22.66 40.10
C GLU A 48 51.66 21.81 40.95
N VAL A 49 52.24 20.69 41.35
CA VAL A 49 51.78 19.62 42.24
C VAL A 49 51.38 20.13 43.64
N GLN A 50 50.24 19.67 44.16
CA GLN A 50 50.01 19.54 45.60
C GLN A 50 49.62 18.11 45.98
N THR A 51 50.29 17.65 47.03
CA THR A 51 50.28 16.33 47.68
C THR A 51 48.98 16.08 48.45
N PRO A 52 48.50 14.83 48.58
CA PRO A 52 47.18 14.53 49.13
C PRO A 52 47.15 14.50 50.67
N ALA A 53 46.05 14.99 51.25
CA ALA A 53 45.74 14.92 52.67
C ALA A 53 45.19 13.55 53.08
N GLU A 54 45.38 13.25 54.36
CA GLU A 54 45.35 11.95 55.02
C GLU A 54 44.04 11.14 54.93
N THR A 55 44.24 9.83 54.81
CA THR A 55 43.26 8.76 54.89
C THR A 55 42.65 8.64 56.29
N THR A 56 41.35 8.91 56.42
CA THR A 56 40.55 8.49 57.59
C THR A 56 40.07 7.05 57.43
N ALA A 57 40.16 6.29 58.52
CA ALA A 57 39.83 4.87 58.66
C ALA A 57 38.40 4.49 58.23
N PRO A 58 38.14 3.22 57.85
CA PRO A 58 36.85 2.79 57.31
C PRO A 58 35.78 2.73 58.40
N THR A 59 34.64 3.38 58.14
CA THR A 59 33.42 3.22 58.94
C THR A 59 32.85 1.83 58.72
N GLU A 60 32.54 1.13 59.82
CA GLU A 60 31.95 -0.21 59.84
C GLU A 60 30.63 -0.25 59.03
N ALA A 61 30.48 -1.31 58.23
CA ALA A 61 29.26 -1.59 57.49
C ALA A 61 28.09 -1.88 58.45
N PRO A 62 26.86 -1.41 58.15
CA PRO A 62 25.70 -1.70 58.99
C PRO A 62 25.38 -3.19 58.98
N THR A 63 25.16 -3.74 60.18
CA THR A 63 24.69 -5.11 60.43
C THR A 63 23.37 -5.38 59.70
N PRO A 64 23.20 -6.54 59.03
CA PRO A 64 21.95 -6.85 58.33
C PRO A 64 20.79 -6.98 59.32
N THR A 65 19.73 -6.22 59.07
CA THR A 65 18.45 -6.36 59.77
C THR A 65 17.89 -7.77 59.55
N ALA A 66 17.45 -8.43 60.62
CA ALA A 66 16.82 -9.74 60.56
C ALA A 66 15.61 -9.74 59.62
N VAL A 67 15.54 -10.73 58.74
CA VAL A 67 14.41 -11.00 57.85
C VAL A 67 13.17 -11.32 58.72
N PRO A 68 12.03 -10.66 58.54
CA PRO A 68 10.82 -11.01 59.27
C PRO A 68 10.34 -12.41 58.86
N THR A 69 9.99 -13.22 59.86
CA THR A 69 9.38 -14.53 59.70
C THR A 69 8.09 -14.41 58.87
N PRO A 70 7.81 -15.34 57.91
CA PRO A 70 6.57 -15.31 57.15
C PRO A 70 5.37 -15.39 58.10
N ALA A 71 4.42 -14.47 57.96
CA ALA A 71 3.13 -14.57 58.62
C ALA A 71 2.39 -15.82 58.13
N GLU A 72 1.77 -16.56 59.05
CA GLU A 72 1.00 -17.75 58.71
C GLU A 72 -0.09 -17.43 57.67
N THR A 73 -0.20 -18.31 56.68
CA THR A 73 -1.21 -18.25 55.63
C THR A 73 -2.60 -18.34 56.27
N PRO A 74 -3.51 -17.38 56.02
CA PRO A 74 -4.87 -17.49 56.52
C PRO A 74 -5.56 -18.71 55.89
N THR A 75 -6.16 -19.54 56.73
CA THR A 75 -7.02 -20.66 56.34
C THR A 75 -8.11 -20.16 55.38
N PRO A 76 -8.40 -20.87 54.26
CA PRO A 76 -9.42 -20.44 53.32
C PRO A 76 -10.79 -20.32 54.00
N THR A 77 -11.39 -19.14 53.91
CA THR A 77 -12.79 -18.91 54.25
C THR A 77 -13.67 -19.79 53.36
N GLU A 78 -14.63 -20.49 53.95
CA GLU A 78 -15.60 -21.32 53.24
C GLU A 78 -16.29 -20.53 52.13
N VAL A 79 -16.33 -21.13 50.94
CA VAL A 79 -17.05 -20.63 49.77
C VAL A 79 -18.54 -20.54 50.11
N PRO A 80 -19.20 -19.38 49.94
CA PRO A 80 -20.65 -19.30 50.16
C PRO A 80 -21.36 -20.20 49.15
N THR A 81 -22.26 -21.03 49.68
CA THR A 81 -23.17 -21.90 48.92
C THR A 81 -23.92 -21.08 47.86
N PRO A 82 -24.05 -21.56 46.61
CA PRO A 82 -24.75 -20.82 45.57
C PRO A 82 -26.21 -20.56 45.95
N THR A 83 -26.61 -19.29 45.96
CA THR A 83 -28.00 -18.87 46.04
C THR A 83 -28.75 -19.42 44.83
N GLU A 84 -29.90 -20.07 45.06
CA GLU A 84 -30.72 -20.63 43.99
C GLU A 84 -31.07 -19.57 42.93
N THR A 85 -30.87 -19.95 41.67
CA THR A 85 -31.27 -19.20 40.49
C THR A 85 -32.77 -18.89 40.56
N PRO A 86 -33.21 -17.62 40.39
CA PRO A 86 -34.64 -17.34 40.34
C PRO A 86 -35.29 -18.08 39.16
N ARG A 87 -36.39 -18.77 39.47
CA ARG A 87 -37.23 -19.48 38.51
C ARG A 87 -37.67 -18.52 37.38
N SER A 88 -37.46 -18.96 36.14
CA SER A 88 -37.91 -18.32 34.90
C SER A 88 -39.32 -17.74 35.03
N THR A 89 -39.44 -16.43 34.84
CA THR A 89 -40.71 -15.76 34.54
C THR A 89 -41.22 -16.30 33.20
N GLU A 90 -42.50 -16.64 33.12
CA GLU A 90 -43.13 -17.12 31.89
C GLU A 90 -43.06 -16.05 30.80
N VAL A 91 -42.58 -16.46 29.62
CA VAL A 91 -42.58 -15.66 28.40
C VAL A 91 -44.04 -15.41 27.99
N PRO A 92 -44.46 -14.16 27.73
CA PRO A 92 -45.80 -13.90 27.22
C PRO A 92 -45.96 -14.53 25.83
N THR A 93 -47.05 -15.27 25.65
CA THR A 93 -47.47 -15.90 24.40
C THR A 93 -47.55 -14.85 23.27
N PRO A 94 -47.03 -15.11 22.07
CA PRO A 94 -47.10 -14.16 20.97
C PRO A 94 -48.57 -13.95 20.53
N THR A 95 -48.98 -12.68 20.46
CA THR A 95 -50.23 -12.26 19.82
C THR A 95 -50.15 -12.58 18.33
N GLU A 96 -51.16 -13.26 17.77
CA GLU A 96 -51.27 -13.55 16.35
C GLU A 96 -51.17 -12.26 15.51
N ALA A 97 -50.32 -12.30 14.48
CA ALA A 97 -50.23 -11.24 13.49
C ALA A 97 -51.54 -11.16 12.67
N PRO A 98 -52.04 -9.96 12.34
CA PRO A 98 -53.23 -9.82 11.52
C PRO A 98 -52.99 -10.37 10.10
N ALA A 99 -54.01 -11.01 9.54
CA ALA A 99 -54.01 -11.57 8.19
C ALA A 99 -53.67 -10.51 7.11
N PRO A 100 -53.00 -10.90 6.00
CA PRO A 100 -52.60 -9.97 4.97
C PRO A 100 -53.81 -9.33 4.27
N THR A 101 -53.82 -7.99 4.24
CA THR A 101 -54.72 -7.20 3.39
C THR A 101 -54.33 -7.40 1.93
N GLY A 102 -55.30 -7.78 1.09
CA GLY A 102 -55.07 -8.04 -0.34
C GLY A 102 -54.49 -6.85 -1.10
N THR A 103 -53.58 -7.15 -2.02
CA THR A 103 -52.95 -6.21 -2.96
C THR A 103 -54.02 -5.53 -3.83
N PRO A 104 -54.02 -4.19 -3.99
CA PRO A 104 -54.86 -3.54 -4.98
C PRO A 104 -54.36 -3.87 -6.40
N SER A 105 -55.30 -4.21 -7.28
CA SER A 105 -55.07 -4.43 -8.72
C SER A 105 -54.53 -3.16 -9.39
N PRO A 106 -53.56 -3.25 -10.31
CA PRO A 106 -53.08 -2.09 -11.05
C PRO A 106 -54.18 -1.53 -11.98
N THR A 107 -54.39 -0.22 -11.89
CA THR A 107 -55.23 0.58 -12.79
C THR A 107 -54.53 0.70 -14.14
N GLY A 108 -55.25 0.40 -15.23
CA GLY A 108 -54.71 0.42 -16.60
C GLY A 108 -54.22 1.81 -17.04
N THR A 109 -53.05 1.83 -17.67
CA THR A 109 -52.46 3.00 -18.34
C THR A 109 -53.24 3.34 -19.62
N PRO A 110 -53.47 4.63 -19.95
CA PRO A 110 -54.31 5.04 -21.07
C PRO A 110 -53.68 4.76 -22.44
N VAL A 111 -54.56 4.47 -23.40
CA VAL A 111 -54.30 4.17 -24.81
C VAL A 111 -53.77 5.40 -25.57
N PRO A 112 -52.60 5.33 -26.25
CA PRO A 112 -52.16 6.36 -27.18
C PRO A 112 -53.04 6.43 -28.43
N ALA A 113 -53.38 7.66 -28.84
CA ALA A 113 -54.21 7.96 -30.00
C ALA A 113 -53.54 7.64 -31.35
N LYS A 114 -54.37 7.36 -32.36
CA LYS A 114 -53.99 6.89 -33.70
C LYS A 114 -53.19 7.90 -34.53
N THR A 115 -52.23 7.33 -35.25
CA THR A 115 -51.35 7.82 -36.32
C THR A 115 -52.09 8.50 -37.49
N PRO A 116 -51.45 9.50 -38.14
CA PRO A 116 -51.70 9.80 -39.55
C PRO A 116 -50.66 9.14 -40.48
N THR A 117 -51.12 8.44 -41.51
CA THR A 117 -50.38 7.89 -42.67
C THR A 117 -50.51 8.86 -43.87
N PRO A 118 -49.93 8.61 -45.08
CA PRO A 118 -48.66 8.00 -45.52
C PRO A 118 -47.88 8.95 -46.49
N THR A 119 -46.72 8.56 -47.07
CA THR A 119 -46.48 8.66 -48.53
C THR A 119 -45.29 7.77 -49.01
N ALA A 120 -45.66 6.83 -49.88
CA ALA A 120 -45.01 6.16 -51.03
C ALA A 120 -43.51 5.80 -51.12
N VAL A 121 -43.33 4.54 -51.55
CA VAL A 121 -42.15 3.80 -52.04
C VAL A 121 -41.82 4.18 -53.51
N PRO A 122 -40.58 4.01 -54.00
CA PRO A 122 -40.29 2.90 -54.94
C PRO A 122 -38.95 2.19 -54.63
N SER A 123 -38.93 0.87 -54.43
CA SER A 123 -38.73 -0.22 -55.41
C SER A 123 -37.25 -0.51 -55.75
N THR A 124 -36.85 -1.74 -55.42
CA THR A 124 -35.57 -2.47 -55.65
C THR A 124 -35.02 -2.40 -57.09
N PRO A 125 -33.70 -2.62 -57.25
CA PRO A 125 -33.29 -3.92 -57.81
C PRO A 125 -32.03 -4.53 -57.15
N ASP A 126 -31.96 -5.86 -57.20
CA ASP A 126 -30.77 -6.73 -57.07
C ASP A 126 -30.73 -7.57 -58.38
N PRO A 127 -29.66 -8.28 -58.82
CA PRO A 127 -28.25 -8.37 -58.41
C PRO A 127 -27.25 -8.19 -59.58
N THR A 128 -25.93 -8.05 -59.31
CA THR A 128 -24.84 -8.84 -59.96
C THR A 128 -23.43 -8.28 -59.73
N LYS A 129 -22.49 -9.23 -59.64
CA LYS A 129 -21.01 -9.17 -59.69
C LYS A 129 -20.26 -9.00 -58.36
N GLU A 130 -19.87 -10.15 -57.85
CA GLU A 130 -18.60 -10.42 -57.16
C GLU A 130 -17.41 -9.71 -57.85
N PRO A 131 -16.56 -9.01 -57.08
CA PRO A 131 -15.17 -8.76 -57.47
C PRO A 131 -14.20 -9.49 -56.53
N GLU A 132 -13.25 -10.18 -57.15
CA GLU A 132 -12.06 -10.78 -56.54
C GLU A 132 -11.21 -9.78 -55.73
N PRO A 133 -10.39 -10.27 -54.78
CA PRO A 133 -9.67 -9.43 -53.82
C PRO A 133 -8.54 -8.66 -54.49
N GLY A 134 -8.77 -7.38 -54.75
CA GLY A 134 -7.72 -6.42 -55.06
C GLY A 134 -7.04 -5.94 -53.78
N THR A 135 -5.76 -6.26 -53.63
CA THR A 135 -4.86 -5.67 -52.63
C THR A 135 -4.91 -4.14 -52.69
N ARG A 136 -5.47 -3.51 -51.65
CA ARG A 136 -5.28 -2.09 -51.37
C ARG A 136 -4.38 -1.96 -50.14
N GLU A 137 -3.18 -1.45 -50.35
CA GLU A 137 -2.35 -0.86 -49.30
C GLU A 137 -3.15 0.26 -48.63
N TYR A 138 -3.40 0.13 -47.32
CA TYR A 138 -4.00 1.20 -46.51
C TYR A 138 -2.90 1.83 -45.65
N TYR A 139 -2.64 3.10 -45.91
CA TYR A 139 -1.71 3.93 -45.16
C TYR A 139 -2.15 4.06 -43.70
N GLU A 140 -1.21 3.81 -42.78
CA GLU A 140 -1.30 4.11 -41.35
C GLU A 140 -1.62 5.59 -41.13
N LYS A 141 -2.80 5.89 -40.58
CA LYS A 141 -3.23 7.28 -40.40
C LYS A 141 -2.67 7.96 -39.13
N ASN A 142 -1.95 7.25 -38.25
CA ASN A 142 -1.49 7.77 -36.94
C ASN A 142 -0.06 7.34 -36.55
N ALA A 143 0.89 7.24 -37.48
CA ALA A 143 2.29 6.97 -37.14
C ALA A 143 3.07 8.28 -36.94
N TYR A 144 3.68 8.46 -35.77
CA TYR A 144 4.59 9.59 -35.48
C TYR A 144 6.03 9.18 -35.73
N ILE A 145 6.92 10.12 -36.08
CA ILE A 145 8.37 9.87 -36.24
C ILE A 145 9.12 10.98 -35.50
N CYS A 146 9.84 10.66 -34.42
CA CYS A 146 10.76 11.57 -33.74
C CYS A 146 12.21 11.13 -34.02
N THR A 147 13.12 12.06 -34.33
CA THR A 147 14.56 11.76 -34.46
C THR A 147 15.33 12.53 -33.39
N VAL A 148 15.96 11.81 -32.45
CA VAL A 148 16.81 12.41 -31.41
C VAL A 148 18.26 12.41 -31.88
N LYS A 149 18.87 13.60 -32.00
CA LYS A 149 20.31 13.76 -32.28
C LYS A 149 21.05 14.09 -30.99
N THR A 150 21.93 13.20 -30.55
CA THR A 150 22.83 13.49 -29.42
C THR A 150 24.12 14.12 -29.95
N ASP A 151 24.16 15.46 -29.99
CA ASP A 151 25.41 16.21 -30.14
C ASP A 151 26.12 16.25 -28.78
N SER A 152 27.44 16.07 -28.79
CA SER A 152 28.36 16.10 -27.64
C SER A 152 28.31 17.33 -26.74
N ARG A 153 27.55 18.40 -27.05
CA ARG A 153 27.21 19.49 -26.12
C ARG A 153 25.80 20.00 -26.45
N ILE A 154 24.99 20.21 -25.39
CA ILE A 154 23.67 20.88 -25.34
C ILE A 154 22.48 19.91 -25.32
N VAL A 155 21.60 20.18 -24.34
CA VAL A 155 20.18 19.81 -24.16
C VAL A 155 19.58 19.06 -25.35
N PRO A 156 18.96 17.88 -25.16
CA PRO A 156 18.32 17.16 -26.26
C PRO A 156 17.21 18.02 -26.87
N SER A 157 17.49 18.59 -28.03
CA SER A 157 16.60 19.51 -28.74
C SER A 157 15.58 18.68 -29.53
N LEU A 158 14.30 18.85 -29.23
CA LEU A 158 13.22 18.36 -30.08
C LEU A 158 13.28 19.12 -31.42
N TYR A 159 13.70 18.45 -32.50
CA TYR A 159 13.44 18.96 -33.85
C TYR A 159 12.05 18.54 -34.28
N THR A 160 11.02 19.31 -33.88
CA THR A 160 9.74 19.32 -34.61
C THR A 160 9.86 20.38 -35.70
N GLU A 161 10.42 20.02 -36.84
CA GLU A 161 10.45 20.93 -37.99
C GLU A 161 9.00 21.12 -38.49
N GLY A 162 8.36 22.20 -38.02
CA GLY A 162 7.15 22.78 -38.62
C GLY A 162 5.81 22.05 -38.41
N LYS A 163 5.58 21.32 -37.31
CA LYS A 163 4.24 20.76 -37.01
C LYS A 163 3.85 20.89 -35.54
N GLU A 164 2.60 21.27 -35.28
CA GLU A 164 1.94 21.19 -33.97
C GLU A 164 2.06 19.78 -33.37
N LEU A 165 2.01 19.67 -32.04
CA LEU A 165 1.91 18.35 -31.37
C LEU A 165 0.72 17.59 -31.98
N PRO A 166 0.91 16.35 -32.46
CA PRO A 166 -0.16 15.64 -33.13
C PRO A 166 -1.36 15.36 -32.22
N ASP A 167 -2.55 15.20 -32.81
CA ASP A 167 -3.73 14.78 -32.07
C ASP A 167 -3.53 13.39 -31.45
N GLY A 168 -3.55 13.34 -30.12
CA GLY A 168 -3.41 12.11 -29.33
C GLY A 168 -2.27 12.09 -28.31
N LEU A 169 -1.30 13.03 -28.36
CA LEU A 169 -0.25 13.18 -27.33
C LEU A 169 -0.39 14.52 -26.60
N SER A 170 -0.29 14.52 -25.27
CA SER A 170 -0.37 15.75 -24.48
C SER A 170 1.00 16.35 -24.19
N ASP A 171 2.04 15.51 -24.10
CA ASP A 171 3.39 15.97 -23.74
C ASP A 171 4.50 14.96 -24.11
N ILE A 172 5.72 15.45 -24.28
CA ILE A 172 6.95 14.67 -24.44
C ILE A 172 8.03 15.31 -23.56
N PHE A 173 8.52 14.60 -22.54
CA PHE A 173 9.56 15.13 -21.65
C PHE A 173 10.59 14.07 -21.27
N TYR A 174 11.74 14.55 -20.84
CA TYR A 174 12.85 13.74 -20.31
C TYR A 174 12.65 13.54 -18.80
N THR A 175 13.04 12.38 -18.27
CA THR A 175 13.07 12.16 -16.81
C THR A 175 14.47 11.72 -16.40
N SER A 176 14.95 12.16 -15.24
CA SER A 176 15.89 11.34 -14.46
C SER A 176 15.05 10.38 -13.59
N ASP A 177 15.66 9.46 -12.85
CA ASP A 177 15.02 8.41 -12.04
C ASP A 177 14.01 8.91 -10.96
N SER A 178 13.66 10.19 -10.95
CA SER A 178 12.58 10.79 -10.16
C SER A 178 11.64 11.63 -11.06
N PRO A 179 10.30 11.48 -10.93
CA PRO A 179 9.35 12.33 -11.64
C PRO A 179 9.52 13.80 -11.19
N GLY A 180 10.11 14.64 -12.05
CA GLY A 180 10.20 16.10 -11.84
C GLY A 180 11.60 16.73 -11.88
N GLY A 181 12.68 15.98 -12.09
CA GLY A 181 14.04 16.53 -12.23
C GLY A 181 14.45 16.84 -13.67
N GLU A 182 15.20 17.93 -13.90
CA GLU A 182 15.92 18.18 -15.16
C GLU A 182 16.85 16.97 -15.48
N PRO A 183 17.00 16.58 -16.76
CA PRO A 183 17.80 15.42 -17.14
C PRO A 183 19.29 15.67 -16.89
N THR A 184 19.84 15.12 -15.81
CA THR A 184 21.28 15.05 -15.61
C THR A 184 21.83 13.74 -16.17
N ARG A 185 23.04 13.83 -16.74
CA ARG A 185 23.70 12.74 -17.45
C ARG A 185 24.34 11.77 -16.45
N GLU A 186 23.55 10.95 -15.77
CA GLU A 186 24.09 9.73 -15.17
C GLU A 186 24.11 8.60 -16.23
N ASN A 187 25.30 8.09 -16.51
CA ASN A 187 25.58 6.90 -17.33
C ASN A 187 25.23 6.93 -18.83
N GLY A 188 24.85 8.08 -19.39
CA GLY A 188 24.67 8.23 -20.84
C GLY A 188 23.41 7.56 -21.41
N ASN A 189 22.46 7.21 -20.53
CA ASN A 189 21.12 6.77 -20.91
C ASN A 189 20.21 7.98 -21.12
N LEU A 190 19.34 7.91 -22.14
CA LEU A 190 18.26 8.86 -22.35
C LEU A 190 16.96 8.23 -21.86
N TRP A 191 16.12 8.99 -21.15
CA TRP A 191 14.79 8.55 -20.74
C TRP A 191 13.78 9.42 -21.46
N LEU A 192 12.96 8.81 -22.32
CA LEU A 192 11.96 9.52 -23.13
C LEU A 192 10.57 9.09 -22.68
N CYS A 193 9.86 9.93 -21.93
CA CYS A 193 8.48 9.64 -21.53
C CYS A 193 7.51 10.17 -22.59
N LEU A 194 6.69 9.28 -23.17
CA LEU A 194 5.60 9.65 -24.06
C LEU A 194 4.30 9.71 -23.24
N LYS A 195 3.62 10.86 -23.18
CA LYS A 195 2.32 10.97 -22.51
C LYS A 195 1.17 11.09 -23.52
N PRO A 196 0.26 10.11 -23.60
CA PRO A 196 -0.93 10.25 -24.41
C PRO A 196 -1.88 11.34 -23.86
N LYS A 197 -2.62 12.00 -24.75
CA LYS A 197 -3.78 12.82 -24.35
C LYS A 197 -4.75 11.91 -23.59
N LYS A 198 -5.46 12.48 -22.61
CA LYS A 198 -6.55 11.78 -21.93
C LYS A 198 -7.48 11.15 -22.97
N GLY A 199 -7.67 9.82 -22.90
CA GLY A 199 -8.46 9.09 -23.89
C GLY A 199 -7.66 8.52 -25.08
N TYR A 200 -6.33 8.46 -25.04
CA TYR A 200 -5.44 7.83 -26.03
C TYR A 200 -4.47 6.82 -25.36
N LEU A 201 -4.24 5.65 -25.97
CA LEU A 201 -3.20 4.67 -25.61
C LEU A 201 -2.12 4.72 -26.69
N ILE A 202 -0.89 4.38 -26.34
CA ILE A 202 0.18 4.18 -27.31
C ILE A 202 0.16 2.70 -27.73
N SER A 203 -0.33 2.42 -28.93
CA SER A 203 -0.59 1.06 -29.43
C SER A 203 0.67 0.35 -29.93
N SER A 204 1.72 1.08 -30.29
CA SER A 204 3.04 0.53 -30.54
C SER A 204 4.10 1.62 -30.41
N VAL A 205 5.31 1.21 -30.01
CA VAL A 205 6.52 2.05 -30.06
C VAL A 205 7.61 1.24 -30.74
N ASN A 206 8.11 1.75 -31.86
CA ASN A 206 9.25 1.21 -32.58
C ASN A 206 10.42 2.17 -32.41
N VAL A 207 11.61 1.63 -32.17
CA VAL A 207 12.83 2.42 -32.03
C VAL A 207 13.88 1.90 -33.02
N GLU A 208 14.31 2.74 -33.94
CA GLU A 208 15.39 2.45 -34.88
C GLU A 208 16.67 3.16 -34.41
N GLY A 209 17.70 2.38 -34.07
CA GLY A 209 19.02 2.89 -33.64
C GLY A 209 19.92 1.79 -33.06
N SER A 210 21.23 2.00 -33.07
CA SER A 210 22.19 1.06 -32.48
C SER A 210 22.05 1.06 -30.94
N TYR A 211 21.92 -0.11 -30.31
CA TYR A 211 21.77 -0.27 -28.85
C TYR A 211 20.48 0.33 -28.24
N ALA A 212 19.38 0.31 -28.99
CA ALA A 212 18.05 0.65 -28.46
C ALA A 212 17.42 -0.51 -27.69
N GLN A 213 17.02 -0.31 -26.43
CA GLN A 213 16.15 -1.24 -25.68
C GLN A 213 14.88 -0.51 -25.26
N ILE A 214 13.74 -1.19 -25.42
CA ILE A 214 12.42 -0.72 -24.98
C ILE A 214 12.06 -1.50 -23.71
N GLU A 215 11.83 -0.78 -22.63
CA GLU A 215 11.25 -1.33 -21.41
C GLU A 215 9.83 -0.79 -21.26
N ASP A 216 8.84 -1.67 -21.29
CA ASP A 216 7.44 -1.34 -21.06
C ASP A 216 7.17 -1.40 -19.54
N LEU A 217 7.00 -0.23 -18.93
CA LEU A 217 6.72 -0.12 -17.50
C LEU A 217 5.22 -0.22 -17.17
N GLY A 218 4.37 -0.39 -18.19
CA GLY A 218 2.93 -0.29 -18.09
C GLY A 218 2.41 1.15 -18.07
N ARG A 219 1.14 1.33 -18.49
CA ARG A 219 0.42 2.62 -18.64
C ARG A 219 1.04 3.61 -19.65
N ASP A 220 1.48 3.09 -20.80
CA ASP A 220 2.02 3.88 -21.91
C ASP A 220 3.32 4.64 -21.59
N ILE A 221 4.05 4.25 -20.54
CA ILE A 221 5.37 4.78 -20.22
C ILE A 221 6.42 3.82 -20.78
N TYR A 222 7.16 4.26 -21.80
CA TYR A 222 8.21 3.49 -22.46
C TYR A 222 9.58 4.06 -22.10
N ILE A 223 10.50 3.21 -21.63
CA ILE A 223 11.91 3.61 -21.49
C ILE A 223 12.65 3.26 -22.78
N ILE A 224 13.40 4.22 -23.34
CA ILE A 224 14.21 4.02 -24.54
C ILE A 224 15.68 4.25 -24.21
N ARG A 225 16.41 3.17 -23.90
CA ARG A 225 17.86 3.28 -23.68
C ARG A 225 18.57 3.40 -25.03
N GLY A 226 19.50 4.36 -25.18
CA GLY A 226 20.35 4.42 -26.37
C GLY A 226 21.62 5.23 -26.13
N VAL A 227 22.75 4.72 -26.64
CA VAL A 227 24.07 5.37 -26.52
C VAL A 227 24.46 5.93 -27.90
N ASN A 228 24.73 7.24 -27.96
CA ASN A 228 25.34 7.95 -29.11
C ASN A 228 24.79 7.56 -30.51
N SER A 229 23.47 7.62 -30.73
CA SER A 229 22.86 7.30 -32.01
C SER A 229 21.74 8.27 -32.37
N ASN A 230 21.49 8.47 -33.67
CA ASN A 230 20.24 9.04 -34.16
C ASN A 230 19.13 8.03 -33.85
N ILE A 231 18.36 8.26 -32.79
CA ILE A 231 17.28 7.36 -32.40
C ILE A 231 16.02 7.84 -33.09
N LYS A 232 15.45 7.01 -33.97
CA LYS A 232 14.14 7.27 -34.57
C LYS A 232 13.07 6.50 -33.80
N VAL A 233 12.17 7.22 -33.15
CA VAL A 233 11.05 6.65 -32.41
C VAL A 233 9.79 6.81 -33.24
N THR A 234 9.18 5.69 -33.61
CA THR A 234 7.88 5.64 -34.26
C THR A 234 6.84 5.14 -33.27
N ALA A 235 5.94 6.01 -32.82
CA ALA A 235 4.83 5.60 -31.95
C ALA A 235 3.51 5.71 -32.72
N SER A 236 2.64 4.72 -32.56
CA SER A 236 1.25 4.80 -33.03
C SER A 236 0.33 5.02 -31.83
N SER A 237 -0.57 6.00 -31.91
CA SER A 237 -1.62 6.19 -30.92
C SER A 237 -2.93 5.57 -31.40
N GLY A 238 -3.59 4.85 -30.50
CA GLY A 238 -5.02 4.53 -30.60
C GLY A 238 -5.77 5.35 -29.55
N ALA A 239 -7.05 5.63 -29.73
CA ALA A 239 -7.84 6.14 -28.60
C ALA A 239 -7.80 5.09 -27.46
N MET A 240 -7.57 5.50 -26.21
CA MET A 240 -7.95 4.70 -25.06
C MET A 240 -9.45 4.51 -25.21
N ALA A 241 -9.87 3.26 -25.20
CA ALA A 241 -11.22 2.94 -24.78
C ALA A 241 -11.34 3.34 -23.30
N ASN A 242 -11.58 4.63 -23.06
CA ASN A 242 -12.15 5.13 -21.83
C ASN A 242 -13.23 6.13 -22.19
N ALA A 243 -14.46 5.63 -22.12
CA ALA A 243 -15.71 6.33 -21.85
C ALA A 243 -15.71 7.84 -22.08
N SER A 244 -15.72 8.25 -23.36
CA SER A 244 -16.52 9.41 -23.78
C SER A 244 -16.68 9.51 -25.31
N ASN A 245 -16.73 8.38 -26.04
CA ASN A 245 -17.28 8.31 -27.41
C ASN A 245 -17.65 6.87 -27.86
N GLY A 246 -18.20 6.06 -26.93
CA GLY A 246 -19.10 4.94 -27.25
C GLY A 246 -18.50 3.70 -27.92
N LYS A 247 -18.58 2.58 -27.18
CA LYS A 247 -18.59 1.17 -27.64
C LYS A 247 -17.25 0.43 -27.65
N THR A 248 -16.78 0.06 -26.45
CA THR A 248 -16.02 -1.18 -26.24
C THR A 248 -16.99 -2.35 -26.46
N LEU A 249 -16.59 -3.41 -27.16
CA LEU A 249 -17.46 -4.58 -27.37
C LEU A 249 -17.47 -5.55 -26.16
N LEU A 250 -16.45 -5.49 -25.30
CA LEU A 250 -16.34 -6.27 -24.07
C LEU A 250 -16.80 -5.45 -22.87
N GLY A 251 -17.70 -6.01 -22.06
CA GLY A 251 -18.08 -5.46 -20.76
C GLY A 251 -17.01 -5.75 -19.72
N SER A 252 -16.80 -7.03 -19.42
CA SER A 252 -15.76 -7.55 -18.52
C SER A 252 -15.08 -8.78 -19.14
N TYR A 253 -13.88 -9.09 -18.68
CA TYR A 253 -13.14 -10.30 -19.09
C TYR A 253 -12.33 -10.84 -17.92
N GLY A 254 -12.09 -12.14 -17.94
CA GLY A 254 -11.41 -12.88 -16.89
C GLY A 254 -10.58 -14.03 -17.44
N TYR A 255 -9.72 -14.56 -16.59
CA TYR A 255 -9.03 -15.81 -16.87
C TYR A 255 -8.69 -16.53 -15.58
N GLY A 256 -8.66 -17.84 -15.69
CA GLY A 256 -8.20 -18.71 -14.64
C GLY A 256 -7.59 -20.00 -15.15
N ILE A 257 -7.01 -20.74 -14.24
CA ILE A 257 -6.39 -22.01 -14.47
C ILE A 257 -7.01 -22.98 -13.48
N SER A 258 -7.74 -23.98 -13.98
CA SER A 258 -8.30 -25.01 -13.11
C SER A 258 -7.20 -25.83 -12.43
N ASP A 259 -7.57 -26.58 -11.39
CA ASP A 259 -6.66 -27.52 -10.70
C ASP A 259 -6.03 -28.54 -11.65
N SER A 260 -6.72 -28.87 -12.75
CA SER A 260 -6.21 -29.77 -13.79
C SER A 260 -5.22 -29.13 -14.77
N GLY A 261 -4.89 -27.85 -14.57
CA GLY A 261 -4.02 -27.05 -15.42
C GLY A 261 -4.70 -26.50 -16.68
N ARG A 262 -6.03 -26.57 -16.78
CA ARG A 262 -6.76 -26.03 -17.94
C ARG A 262 -6.91 -24.53 -17.83
N LEU A 263 -6.45 -23.80 -18.85
CA LEU A 263 -6.70 -22.37 -19.00
C LEU A 263 -8.15 -22.13 -19.39
N ILE A 264 -8.83 -21.37 -18.55
CA ILE A 264 -10.19 -20.91 -18.69
C ILE A 264 -10.15 -19.41 -18.98
N VAL A 265 -10.84 -18.98 -20.03
CA VAL A 265 -10.96 -17.56 -20.39
C VAL A 265 -12.44 -17.21 -20.46
N THR A 266 -12.82 -16.10 -19.83
CA THR A 266 -14.20 -15.62 -19.73
C THR A 266 -14.33 -14.20 -20.27
N TRP A 267 -15.51 -13.90 -20.82
CA TRP A 267 -15.85 -12.56 -21.30
C TRP A 267 -17.35 -12.29 -21.20
N THR A 268 -17.69 -11.01 -21.10
CA THR A 268 -19.07 -10.53 -21.18
C THR A 268 -19.21 -9.44 -22.25
N GLU A 269 -20.41 -9.32 -22.80
CA GLU A 269 -20.79 -8.27 -23.74
C GLU A 269 -20.87 -6.91 -23.04
N ALA A 270 -20.50 -5.83 -23.72
CA ALA A 270 -20.79 -4.48 -23.24
C ALA A 270 -22.27 -4.13 -23.50
N GLU A 271 -22.91 -3.41 -22.58
CA GLU A 271 -24.37 -3.12 -22.60
C GLU A 271 -24.92 -2.50 -23.90
N GLU A 272 -24.07 -1.94 -24.78
CA GLU A 272 -24.49 -1.14 -25.93
C GLU A 272 -24.37 -1.83 -27.31
N GLU A 273 -23.64 -2.95 -27.48
CA GLU A 273 -23.57 -3.71 -28.75
C GLU A 273 -23.25 -5.22 -28.62
N PRO A 274 -24.02 -6.10 -29.31
CA PRO A 274 -23.76 -7.54 -29.32
C PRO A 274 -22.50 -7.93 -30.08
N LEU A 275 -21.65 -8.65 -29.35
CA LEU A 275 -20.53 -9.40 -29.87
C LEU A 275 -21.04 -10.48 -30.83
N ARG A 276 -20.44 -10.57 -32.03
CA ARG A 276 -20.75 -11.64 -32.99
C ARG A 276 -19.84 -12.85 -32.78
N TYR A 277 -18.54 -12.61 -32.58
CA TYR A 277 -17.57 -13.65 -32.25
C TYR A 277 -16.37 -13.07 -31.49
N VAL A 278 -15.75 -13.91 -30.68
CA VAL A 278 -14.52 -13.64 -29.94
C VAL A 278 -13.43 -14.61 -30.39
N GLU A 279 -12.31 -14.10 -30.90
CA GLU A 279 -11.11 -14.90 -31.14
C GLU A 279 -10.24 -14.87 -29.88
N VAL A 280 -9.97 -16.04 -29.31
CA VAL A 280 -9.02 -16.21 -28.20
C VAL A 280 -7.75 -16.84 -28.73
N THR A 281 -6.66 -16.10 -28.66
CA THR A 281 -5.32 -16.56 -29.03
C THR A 281 -4.46 -16.70 -27.79
N VAL A 282 -3.90 -17.88 -27.55
CA VAL A 282 -2.96 -18.17 -26.46
C VAL A 282 -1.60 -18.46 -27.07
N THR A 283 -0.57 -17.71 -26.68
CA THR A 283 0.81 -17.88 -27.16
C THR A 283 1.73 -18.15 -25.98
N GLY A 284 2.52 -19.22 -26.01
CA GLY A 284 3.47 -19.53 -24.94
C GLY A 284 4.57 -20.51 -25.39
N GLY A 285 5.32 -21.05 -24.42
CA GLY A 285 6.45 -21.97 -24.66
C GLY A 285 6.10 -23.27 -25.41
N ALA A 286 4.81 -23.58 -25.55
CA ALA A 286 4.28 -24.72 -26.31
C ALA A 286 3.77 -24.36 -27.71
N GLY A 287 3.86 -23.09 -28.13
CA GLY A 287 3.35 -22.57 -29.41
C GLY A 287 2.14 -21.66 -29.25
N THR A 288 1.46 -21.37 -30.36
CA THR A 288 0.26 -20.52 -30.41
C THR A 288 -0.97 -21.35 -30.75
N ILE A 289 -2.03 -21.24 -29.94
CA ILE A 289 -3.36 -21.78 -30.22
C ILE A 289 -4.31 -20.61 -30.41
N SER A 290 -5.11 -20.60 -31.47
CA SER A 290 -6.22 -19.65 -31.65
C SER A 290 -7.52 -20.39 -31.86
N LYS A 291 -8.58 -19.96 -31.19
CA LYS A 291 -9.95 -20.48 -31.35
C LYS A 291 -10.94 -19.33 -31.41
N THR A 292 -12.00 -19.51 -32.19
CA THR A 292 -13.09 -18.52 -32.32
C THR A 292 -14.34 -19.08 -31.67
N TYR A 293 -15.02 -18.24 -30.90
CA TYR A 293 -16.25 -18.55 -30.17
C TYR A 293 -17.36 -17.58 -30.60
N ASP A 294 -18.61 -18.03 -30.51
CA ASP A 294 -19.76 -17.15 -30.69
C ASP A 294 -19.74 -16.05 -29.62
N GLY A 295 -20.22 -14.85 -29.96
CA GLY A 295 -20.02 -13.65 -29.15
C GLY A 295 -20.84 -13.54 -27.87
N GLU A 296 -21.61 -14.56 -27.49
CA GLU A 296 -22.34 -14.56 -26.22
C GLU A 296 -21.38 -14.60 -25.00
N ILE A 297 -21.89 -14.33 -23.79
CA ILE A 297 -21.17 -14.56 -22.54
C ILE A 297 -20.63 -16.01 -22.57
N GLY A 298 -19.32 -16.16 -22.49
CA GLY A 298 -18.68 -17.44 -22.80
C GLY A 298 -17.52 -17.75 -21.87
N GLU A 299 -17.40 -19.03 -21.52
CA GLU A 299 -16.22 -19.64 -20.93
C GLU A 299 -15.59 -20.55 -21.99
N CYS A 300 -14.27 -20.53 -22.12
CA CYS A 300 -13.60 -21.52 -22.95
C CYS A 300 -12.37 -22.16 -22.31
N ASP A 301 -12.30 -23.48 -22.47
CA ASP A 301 -11.11 -24.28 -22.19
C ASP A 301 -10.27 -24.42 -23.45
N ILE A 302 -9.08 -23.82 -23.40
CA ILE A 302 -8.26 -23.63 -24.61
C ILE A 302 -7.10 -24.61 -24.63
N MET A 303 -6.43 -24.77 -23.50
CA MET A 303 -5.15 -25.45 -23.41
C MET A 303 -4.97 -26.08 -22.04
N LYS A 304 -4.54 -27.35 -22.02
CA LYS A 304 -4.03 -27.98 -20.80
C LYS A 304 -2.55 -27.62 -20.63
N LEU A 305 -2.26 -26.84 -19.60
CA LEU A 305 -0.91 -26.47 -19.18
C LEU A 305 -0.34 -27.59 -18.32
N THR A 306 0.93 -27.95 -18.56
CA THR A 306 1.55 -29.13 -17.92
C THR A 306 2.93 -28.84 -17.31
N LYS A 307 3.45 -27.62 -17.45
CA LYS A 307 4.74 -27.17 -16.91
C LYS A 307 4.73 -25.66 -16.65
N ASN A 308 5.83 -25.13 -16.09
CA ASN A 308 6.09 -23.71 -15.83
C ASN A 308 6.09 -22.90 -17.15
N ASP A 309 4.90 -22.59 -17.66
CA ASP A 309 4.70 -21.87 -18.91
C ASP A 309 4.18 -20.47 -18.60
N VAL A 310 4.91 -19.46 -19.08
CA VAL A 310 4.39 -18.10 -19.26
C VAL A 310 3.71 -18.06 -20.62
N PHE A 311 2.50 -17.53 -20.67
CA PHE A 311 1.74 -17.41 -21.90
C PHE A 311 0.98 -16.08 -21.94
N THR A 312 0.77 -15.59 -23.15
CA THR A 312 -0.04 -14.41 -23.43
C THR A 312 -1.37 -14.87 -23.98
N VAL A 313 -2.45 -14.40 -23.39
CA VAL A 313 -3.81 -14.54 -23.92
C VAL A 313 -4.18 -13.24 -24.61
N LYS A 314 -4.69 -13.34 -25.83
CA LYS A 314 -5.23 -12.22 -26.61
C LYS A 314 -6.67 -12.51 -26.97
N LEU A 315 -7.56 -11.60 -26.58
CA LEU A 315 -8.97 -11.58 -26.97
C LEU A 315 -9.12 -10.59 -28.12
N LYS A 316 -9.71 -10.99 -29.25
CA LYS A 316 -10.19 -10.07 -30.30
C LYS A 316 -11.70 -10.21 -30.47
N CYS A 317 -12.38 -9.07 -30.47
CA CYS A 317 -13.83 -9.01 -30.41
C CYS A 317 -14.39 -8.30 -31.64
N TYR A 318 -15.40 -8.91 -32.27
CA TYR A 318 -15.96 -8.45 -33.52
C TYR A 318 -17.46 -8.17 -33.38
N GLY A 319 -17.85 -6.92 -33.65
CA GLY A 319 -19.26 -6.48 -33.67
C GLY A 319 -19.86 -6.57 -35.08
N TYR A 320 -21.13 -6.18 -35.22
CA TYR A 320 -21.82 -6.18 -36.51
C TYR A 320 -21.37 -5.06 -37.46
N GLU A 321 -20.94 -3.90 -36.93
CA GLU A 321 -20.56 -2.71 -37.72
C GLU A 321 -19.09 -2.27 -37.56
N GLN A 322 -18.31 -2.87 -36.64
CA GLN A 322 -16.94 -2.45 -36.31
C GLN A 322 -15.86 -3.53 -36.49
N ILE A 323 -14.63 -3.07 -36.77
CA ILE A 323 -13.42 -3.89 -36.89
C ILE A 323 -12.72 -4.00 -35.51
N GLY A 324 -12.83 -5.16 -34.87
CA GLY A 324 -11.85 -5.74 -33.93
C GLY A 324 -11.31 -4.88 -32.79
N SER A 325 -11.91 -4.91 -31.59
CA SER A 325 -11.21 -4.49 -30.36
C SER A 325 -10.37 -5.66 -29.83
N SER A 326 -9.18 -5.40 -29.25
CA SER A 326 -8.37 -6.49 -28.68
C SER A 326 -7.76 -6.17 -27.33
N VAL A 327 -7.78 -7.15 -26.43
CA VAL A 327 -7.12 -7.11 -25.12
C VAL A 327 -6.06 -8.20 -25.08
N SER A 328 -4.92 -7.95 -24.42
CA SER A 328 -3.90 -8.97 -24.20
C SER A 328 -3.41 -8.93 -22.75
N PHE A 329 -3.19 -10.10 -22.16
CA PHE A 329 -2.66 -10.24 -20.81
C PHE A 329 -1.72 -11.43 -20.70
N SER A 330 -0.74 -11.33 -19.80
CA SER A 330 0.23 -12.38 -19.50
C SER A 330 -0.18 -13.15 -18.25
N ALA A 331 -0.10 -14.47 -18.32
CA ALA A 331 -0.41 -15.40 -17.24
C ALA A 331 0.70 -16.46 -17.10
N CYS A 332 0.80 -17.10 -15.94
CA CYS A 332 1.83 -18.10 -15.65
C CYS A 332 1.26 -19.25 -14.82
N TYR A 333 1.41 -20.47 -15.33
CA TYR A 333 1.06 -21.67 -14.57
C TYR A 333 2.29 -22.25 -13.90
N VAL A 334 2.27 -22.38 -12.57
CA VAL A 334 3.42 -22.88 -11.79
C VAL A 334 2.98 -23.99 -10.83
N PRO A 335 2.94 -25.26 -11.26
CA PRO A 335 2.66 -26.42 -10.38
C PRO A 335 3.71 -26.59 -9.28
N ASP A 336 4.98 -26.31 -9.59
CA ASP A 336 6.09 -26.52 -8.67
C ASP A 336 6.04 -25.65 -7.42
N ALA A 337 5.27 -24.56 -7.44
CA ALA A 337 5.04 -23.71 -6.29
C ALA A 337 3.98 -24.30 -5.33
N ARG A 338 3.02 -25.11 -5.83
CA ARG A 338 2.05 -25.81 -4.97
C ARG A 338 2.68 -26.94 -4.15
N SER A 339 3.74 -27.56 -4.68
CA SER A 339 4.49 -28.62 -4.00
C SER A 339 5.57 -28.11 -3.04
N VAL A 340 5.68 -26.79 -2.85
CA VAL A 340 6.61 -26.22 -1.88
C VAL A 340 5.98 -26.27 -0.50
N ASP A 341 6.77 -26.74 0.49
CA ASP A 341 6.44 -26.75 1.90
C ASP A 341 6.35 -25.31 2.46
N PHE A 342 5.25 -24.63 2.16
CA PHE A 342 4.97 -23.25 2.49
C PHE A 342 3.46 -23.01 2.55
N PRO A 343 2.93 -22.22 3.51
CA PRO A 343 1.51 -21.87 3.54
C PRO A 343 1.03 -21.32 2.19
N ARG A 344 -0.17 -21.72 1.76
CA ARG A 344 -0.71 -21.33 0.46
C ARG A 344 -2.12 -20.78 0.61
N VAL A 345 -2.39 -19.67 -0.05
CA VAL A 345 -3.74 -19.10 -0.23
C VAL A 345 -4.12 -19.25 -1.69
N GLU A 346 -5.25 -19.90 -1.95
CA GLU A 346 -5.85 -20.00 -3.28
C GLU A 346 -7.18 -19.26 -3.28
N ILE A 347 -7.35 -18.34 -4.22
CA ILE A 347 -8.58 -17.57 -4.39
C ILE A 347 -9.12 -17.87 -5.79
N THR A 348 -10.39 -18.24 -5.88
CA THR A 348 -11.09 -18.39 -7.16
C THR A 348 -12.22 -17.39 -7.19
N THR A 349 -12.18 -16.46 -8.13
CA THR A 349 -13.25 -15.48 -8.35
C THR A 349 -14.35 -16.05 -9.21
N GLU A 350 -15.56 -15.50 -9.04
CA GLU A 350 -16.70 -15.77 -9.91
C GLU A 350 -16.32 -15.45 -11.36
N ASP A 351 -16.61 -16.41 -12.25
CA ASP A 351 -16.26 -16.38 -13.67
C ASP A 351 -14.78 -16.03 -13.95
N TYR A 352 -13.88 -16.27 -12.98
CA TYR A 352 -12.46 -15.94 -13.09
C TYR A 352 -12.17 -14.46 -13.44
N VAL A 353 -13.10 -13.56 -13.11
CA VAL A 353 -12.95 -12.12 -13.32
C VAL A 353 -11.97 -11.54 -12.31
N TRP A 354 -11.06 -10.68 -12.78
CA TRP A 354 -10.07 -10.04 -11.91
C TRP A 354 -10.60 -8.72 -11.37
N PRO A 355 -10.35 -8.40 -10.08
CA PRO A 355 -10.68 -7.09 -9.56
C PRO A 355 -9.87 -6.00 -10.27
N THR A 356 -10.50 -4.86 -10.49
CA THR A 356 -9.89 -3.69 -11.15
C THR A 356 -9.88 -2.49 -10.20
N CYS A 357 -9.12 -1.45 -10.55
CA CYS A 357 -9.14 -0.16 -9.88
C CYS A 357 -8.64 0.93 -10.82
N GLU A 358 -9.02 2.17 -10.56
CA GLU A 358 -8.49 3.36 -11.23
C GLU A 358 -7.40 4.02 -10.37
N TYR A 359 -6.41 4.61 -11.03
CA TYR A 359 -5.34 5.33 -10.35
C TYR A 359 -5.62 6.81 -10.35
N VAL A 360 -5.42 7.44 -9.19
CA VAL A 360 -5.75 8.84 -8.98
C VAL A 360 -4.54 9.59 -8.45
N THR A 361 -4.28 10.75 -9.05
CA THR A 361 -3.28 11.70 -8.55
C THR A 361 -3.94 12.64 -7.54
N PRO A 362 -3.21 13.08 -6.50
CA PRO A 362 -3.75 14.03 -5.54
C PRO A 362 -4.13 15.36 -6.21
N PRO A 363 -5.20 16.03 -5.75
CA PRO A 363 -5.52 17.38 -6.21
C PRO A 363 -4.39 18.37 -5.90
N PRO A 364 -4.27 19.50 -6.61
CA PRO A 364 -3.24 20.50 -6.35
C PRO A 364 -3.17 20.93 -4.88
N GLY A 365 -1.98 20.90 -4.30
CA GLY A 365 -1.74 21.21 -2.89
C GLY A 365 -1.79 20.00 -1.93
N ASN A 366 -2.16 18.81 -2.42
CA ASN A 366 -2.20 17.58 -1.64
C ASN A 366 -1.10 16.60 -2.08
N ILE A 367 -0.82 15.60 -1.24
CA ILE A 367 0.17 14.53 -1.49
C ILE A 367 -0.51 13.16 -1.52
N GLY A 368 0.29 12.11 -1.78
CA GLY A 368 -0.16 10.71 -1.72
C GLY A 368 -1.03 10.30 -2.91
N ALA A 369 -0.45 9.64 -3.93
CA ALA A 369 -1.21 9.08 -5.05
C ALA A 369 -1.90 7.75 -4.66
N GLY A 370 -3.17 7.57 -5.01
CA GLY A 370 -4.01 6.48 -4.51
C GLY A 370 -4.78 5.73 -5.60
N ILE A 371 -5.76 4.94 -5.18
CA ILE A 371 -6.70 4.27 -6.10
C ILE A 371 -8.15 4.64 -5.79
N THR A 372 -9.00 4.55 -6.80
CA THR A 372 -10.46 4.66 -6.67
C THR A 372 -11.15 3.57 -7.50
N ASN A 373 -12.49 3.49 -7.42
CA ASN A 373 -13.32 2.55 -8.18
C ASN A 373 -12.82 1.08 -8.11
N ALA A 374 -12.29 0.67 -6.95
CA ALA A 374 -11.80 -0.69 -6.77
C ALA A 374 -12.97 -1.69 -6.75
N THR A 375 -13.03 -2.60 -7.72
CA THR A 375 -14.13 -3.56 -7.86
C THR A 375 -13.99 -4.73 -6.89
N TRP A 376 -15.12 -5.13 -6.30
CA TRP A 376 -15.20 -6.33 -5.47
C TRP A 376 -15.71 -7.49 -6.32
N GLU A 377 -14.88 -8.52 -6.47
CA GLU A 377 -15.26 -9.76 -7.14
C GLU A 377 -15.67 -10.80 -6.10
N ASN A 378 -16.82 -11.45 -6.28
CA ASN A 378 -17.19 -12.63 -5.50
C ASN A 378 -16.12 -13.70 -5.66
N SER A 379 -15.79 -14.41 -4.58
CA SER A 379 -14.73 -15.41 -4.59
C SER A 379 -14.90 -16.51 -3.52
N ILE A 380 -14.23 -17.63 -3.73
CA ILE A 380 -13.88 -18.57 -2.68
C ILE A 380 -12.41 -18.44 -2.31
N VAL A 381 -12.11 -18.59 -1.03
CA VAL A 381 -10.75 -18.58 -0.47
C VAL A 381 -10.51 -19.93 0.19
N LYS A 382 -9.46 -20.61 -0.24
CA LYS A 382 -8.92 -21.82 0.39
C LYS A 382 -7.53 -21.53 0.92
N ILE A 383 -7.24 -22.04 2.11
CA ILE A 383 -5.91 -21.92 2.72
C ILE A 383 -5.40 -23.32 3.00
N TYR A 384 -4.14 -23.55 2.65
CA TYR A 384 -3.42 -24.79 2.87
C TYR A 384 -2.27 -24.54 3.83
N ASP A 385 -2.03 -25.50 4.71
CA ASP A 385 -0.79 -25.55 5.49
C ASP A 385 0.40 -25.94 4.61
N ALA A 386 1.60 -25.90 5.20
CA ALA A 386 2.83 -26.24 4.49
C ALA A 386 2.86 -27.73 4.05
N SER A 387 2.07 -28.59 4.69
CA SER A 387 1.89 -30.01 4.34
C SER A 387 0.79 -30.26 3.31
N ASP A 388 0.29 -29.21 2.65
CA ASP A 388 -0.75 -29.25 1.61
C ASP A 388 -2.15 -29.68 2.12
N ASN A 389 -2.39 -29.63 3.42
CA ASN A 389 -3.73 -29.87 3.97
C ASN A 389 -4.58 -28.61 3.89
N VAL A 390 -5.85 -28.74 3.48
CA VAL A 390 -6.82 -27.64 3.54
C VAL A 390 -7.14 -27.33 5.00
N VAL A 391 -6.71 -26.16 5.49
CA VAL A 391 -6.96 -25.67 6.85
C VAL A 391 -8.10 -24.64 6.92
N TYR A 392 -8.48 -24.06 5.79
CA TYR A 392 -9.67 -23.21 5.67
C TYR A 392 -10.26 -23.30 4.27
N ASP A 393 -11.58 -23.33 4.16
CA ASP A 393 -12.31 -23.33 2.90
C ASP A 393 -13.60 -22.52 3.03
N SER A 394 -13.64 -21.35 2.39
CA SER A 394 -14.82 -20.48 2.46
C SER A 394 -16.01 -21.03 1.68
N SER A 395 -15.81 -21.97 0.76
CA SER A 395 -16.91 -22.57 -0.03
C SER A 395 -17.91 -23.33 0.84
N GLN A 396 -17.47 -23.78 2.02
CA GLN A 396 -18.33 -24.38 3.04
C GLN A 396 -19.38 -23.40 3.61
N ASN A 397 -19.27 -22.10 3.30
CA ASN A 397 -20.22 -21.06 3.68
C ASN A 397 -21.11 -20.61 2.50
N CYS A 398 -21.03 -21.27 1.35
CA CYS A 398 -21.86 -21.04 0.17
C CYS A 398 -23.07 -21.97 0.16
N SER A 399 -24.19 -21.52 -0.41
CA SER A 399 -25.24 -22.43 -0.89
C SER A 399 -24.88 -22.95 -2.29
N GLU A 400 -25.61 -23.94 -2.81
CA GLU A 400 -25.44 -24.41 -4.19
C GLU A 400 -25.67 -23.29 -5.22
N GLU A 401 -26.58 -22.35 -4.94
CA GLU A 401 -26.90 -21.21 -5.80
C GLU A 401 -25.89 -20.04 -5.67
N GLU A 402 -25.03 -20.06 -4.64
CA GLU A 402 -24.09 -18.98 -4.31
C GLU A 402 -22.63 -19.49 -4.27
N GLN A 403 -22.26 -20.39 -5.19
CA GLN A 403 -21.01 -21.15 -5.18
C GLN A 403 -19.73 -20.30 -4.96
N TYR A 404 -19.69 -19.05 -5.45
CA TYR A 404 -18.56 -18.12 -5.31
C TYR A 404 -18.74 -17.05 -4.23
N GLN A 405 -19.78 -17.07 -3.41
CA GLN A 405 -20.03 -16.00 -2.45
C GLN A 405 -19.47 -16.27 -1.04
N GLY A 406 -18.49 -17.16 -0.91
CA GLY A 406 -17.86 -17.48 0.38
C GLY A 406 -16.99 -16.32 0.92
N ALA A 407 -16.50 -15.49 0.00
CA ALA A 407 -15.77 -14.26 0.23
C ALA A 407 -15.93 -13.30 -0.96
N LYS A 408 -15.33 -12.11 -0.86
CA LYS A 408 -15.06 -11.21 -1.97
C LYS A 408 -13.63 -10.73 -1.91
N MET A 409 -13.04 -10.35 -3.05
CA MET A 409 -11.72 -9.74 -3.10
C MET A 409 -11.71 -8.45 -3.91
N LYS A 410 -10.84 -7.51 -3.54
CA LYS A 410 -10.55 -6.31 -4.33
C LYS A 410 -9.08 -5.95 -4.29
N ILE A 411 -8.61 -5.16 -5.26
CA ILE A 411 -7.32 -4.47 -5.16
C ILE A 411 -7.38 -3.45 -4.02
N ARG A 412 -6.29 -3.31 -3.27
CA ARG A 412 -6.19 -2.38 -2.14
C ARG A 412 -4.91 -1.54 -2.19
N GLY A 413 -4.77 -0.66 -1.22
CA GLY A 413 -3.56 0.15 -1.03
C GLY A 413 -3.57 1.38 -1.91
N ASN A 414 -2.47 2.11 -1.87
CA ASN A 414 -2.32 3.37 -2.59
C ASN A 414 -1.27 3.20 -3.68
N THR A 415 -0.07 3.75 -3.51
CA THR A 415 1.08 3.54 -4.39
C THR A 415 1.43 2.06 -4.59
N SER A 416 1.26 1.23 -3.56
CA SER A 416 1.48 -0.22 -3.64
C SER A 416 0.62 -0.92 -4.71
N ALA A 417 -0.54 -0.36 -5.06
CA ALA A 417 -1.42 -0.88 -6.10
C ALA A 417 -0.92 -0.59 -7.52
N TYR A 418 0.05 0.31 -7.69
CA TYR A 418 0.52 0.74 -9.01
C TYR A 418 1.39 -0.31 -9.68
N GLY A 419 2.15 -1.09 -8.89
CA GLY A 419 3.03 -2.14 -9.38
C GLY A 419 2.30 -3.32 -10.03
N ILE A 420 3.02 -4.10 -10.85
CA ILE A 420 2.47 -5.26 -11.58
C ILE A 420 1.94 -6.36 -10.64
N LYS A 421 2.54 -6.50 -9.46
CA LYS A 421 2.07 -7.37 -8.37
C LYS A 421 1.12 -6.58 -7.48
N LYS A 422 -0.19 -6.86 -7.58
CA LYS A 422 -1.24 -6.13 -6.85
C LYS A 422 -1.41 -6.65 -5.42
N PRO A 423 -1.58 -5.78 -4.41
CA PRO A 423 -2.05 -6.18 -3.09
C PRO A 423 -3.58 -6.29 -3.07
N TYR A 424 -4.12 -7.20 -2.25
CA TYR A 424 -5.55 -7.49 -2.20
C TYR A 424 -6.12 -7.36 -0.79
N LYS A 425 -7.39 -6.95 -0.70
CA LYS A 425 -8.22 -7.07 0.50
C LYS A 425 -9.26 -8.15 0.26
N ILE A 426 -9.42 -9.04 1.23
CA ILE A 426 -10.42 -10.11 1.24
C ILE A 426 -11.51 -9.73 2.24
N LYS A 427 -12.78 -9.97 1.89
CA LYS A 427 -13.94 -9.87 2.79
C LYS A 427 -14.72 -11.18 2.80
N LEU A 428 -14.59 -11.97 3.87
CA LEU A 428 -15.27 -13.25 4.07
C LEU A 428 -16.77 -13.05 4.33
N LYS A 429 -17.61 -14.00 3.88
CA LYS A 429 -19.05 -14.04 4.21
C LYS A 429 -19.26 -14.23 5.71
N LYS A 430 -18.55 -15.19 6.30
CA LYS A 430 -18.54 -15.52 7.73
C LYS A 430 -17.19 -15.17 8.36
N LYS A 431 -17.21 -14.63 9.58
CA LYS A 431 -15.98 -14.32 10.34
C LYS A 431 -15.18 -15.62 10.57
N SER A 432 -13.88 -15.57 10.36
CA SER A 432 -12.93 -16.65 10.65
C SER A 432 -11.56 -16.07 10.97
N ASP A 433 -10.76 -16.77 11.78
CA ASP A 433 -9.35 -16.44 12.00
C ASP A 433 -8.51 -17.21 10.97
N LEU A 434 -8.02 -16.49 9.95
CA LEU A 434 -7.22 -17.09 8.89
C LEU A 434 -5.77 -17.36 9.31
N LEU A 435 -5.34 -16.87 10.48
CA LEU A 435 -3.98 -17.04 11.00
C LEU A 435 -3.86 -18.14 12.06
N ALA A 436 -4.97 -18.54 12.69
CA ALA A 436 -5.00 -19.60 13.70
C ALA A 436 -4.23 -20.90 13.33
N PRO A 437 -4.16 -21.33 12.06
CA PRO A 437 -3.37 -22.51 11.70
C PRO A 437 -1.84 -22.31 11.73
N PHE A 438 -1.34 -21.07 11.75
CA PHE A 438 0.06 -20.73 11.50
C PHE A 438 0.77 -20.09 12.68
N ILE A 439 0.02 -19.46 13.58
CA ILE A 439 0.56 -18.75 14.72
C ILE A 439 -0.19 -19.15 15.99
N ASP A 440 0.48 -19.04 17.13
CA ASP A 440 -0.11 -19.37 18.42
C ASP A 440 -1.23 -18.38 18.75
N ARG A 441 -2.47 -18.89 18.76
CA ARG A 441 -3.67 -18.15 19.15
C ARG A 441 -4.29 -18.79 20.41
N PRO A 442 -4.78 -17.99 21.37
CA PRO A 442 -5.73 -18.42 22.38
C PRO A 442 -6.86 -19.30 21.82
N SER A 443 -7.19 -20.37 22.55
CA SER A 443 -8.06 -21.45 22.06
C SER A 443 -9.55 -21.11 22.00
N ASP A 444 -9.97 -19.87 22.29
CA ASP A 444 -11.38 -19.48 22.27
C ASP A 444 -11.98 -19.42 20.85
N GLY A 445 -11.12 -19.36 19.83
CA GLY A 445 -11.47 -19.40 18.40
C GLY A 445 -12.38 -18.26 17.93
N LYS A 446 -12.64 -17.25 18.77
CA LYS A 446 -13.61 -16.18 18.49
C LYS A 446 -12.96 -14.81 18.49
N SER A 447 -11.92 -14.61 19.30
CA SER A 447 -11.39 -13.28 19.57
C SER A 447 -10.62 -12.68 18.38
N TYR A 448 -10.10 -13.51 17.49
CA TYR A 448 -9.40 -13.08 16.26
C TYR A 448 -10.21 -13.28 14.97
N ALA A 449 -11.41 -13.85 15.07
CA ALA A 449 -12.21 -14.15 13.91
C ALA A 449 -12.74 -12.87 13.25
N ASP A 450 -12.46 -12.69 11.97
CA ASP A 450 -12.84 -11.48 11.25
C ASP A 450 -13.30 -11.76 9.82
N LYS A 451 -14.00 -10.80 9.23
CA LYS A 451 -14.36 -10.84 7.81
C LYS A 451 -13.26 -10.27 6.94
N GLU A 452 -12.47 -9.31 7.41
CA GLU A 452 -11.55 -8.55 6.59
C GLU A 452 -10.10 -8.94 6.82
N TRP A 453 -9.41 -9.27 5.73
CA TRP A 453 -8.03 -9.74 5.73
C TRP A 453 -7.25 -9.11 4.58
N LEU A 454 -5.94 -9.00 4.73
CA LEU A 454 -5.06 -8.36 3.76
C LEU A 454 -4.09 -9.37 3.16
N LEU A 455 -3.83 -9.22 1.86
CA LEU A 455 -2.73 -9.86 1.15
C LEU A 455 -1.80 -8.77 0.65
N LEU A 456 -0.70 -8.54 1.38
CA LEU A 456 0.29 -7.51 1.08
C LEU A 456 1.34 -8.04 0.10
N ASN A 457 1.76 -7.22 -0.87
CA ASN A 457 2.53 -7.63 -2.04
C ASN A 457 4.06 -7.60 -1.85
N TYR A 458 4.58 -7.14 -0.72
CA TYR A 458 6.01 -7.05 -0.42
C TYR A 458 6.57 -8.26 0.35
N GLY A 459 5.94 -9.44 0.22
CA GLY A 459 6.41 -10.69 0.87
C GLY A 459 7.77 -11.23 0.41
N THR A 460 8.55 -10.45 -0.35
CA THR A 460 9.88 -10.83 -0.86
C THR A 460 11.04 -10.08 -0.20
N ASP A 461 10.74 -9.10 0.66
CA ASP A 461 11.72 -8.50 1.56
C ASP A 461 11.52 -8.97 3.01
N ILE A 462 12.50 -8.61 3.84
CA ILE A 462 12.53 -8.93 5.28
C ILE A 462 12.09 -7.75 6.15
N TYR A 463 11.63 -6.65 5.57
CA TYR A 463 11.45 -5.39 6.30
C TYR A 463 10.30 -5.47 7.28
N ARG A 464 9.20 -6.14 6.89
CA ARG A 464 8.11 -6.44 7.82
C ARG A 464 8.58 -7.26 9.01
N VAL A 465 9.37 -8.31 8.79
CA VAL A 465 9.93 -9.14 9.87
C VAL A 465 10.84 -8.33 10.78
N ALA A 466 11.74 -7.53 10.19
CA ALA A 466 12.64 -6.69 10.96
C ALA A 466 11.88 -5.66 11.80
N GLY A 467 10.92 -4.96 11.20
CA GLY A 467 10.13 -3.93 11.88
C GLY A 467 9.31 -4.48 13.04
N ASP A 468 8.64 -5.61 12.87
CA ASP A 468 7.84 -6.22 13.93
C ASP A 468 8.70 -6.80 15.05
N ALA A 469 9.80 -7.49 14.73
CA ALA A 469 10.72 -8.00 15.76
C ALA A 469 11.37 -6.85 16.57
N ILE A 470 11.67 -5.72 15.93
CA ILE A 470 12.15 -4.52 16.63
C ILE A 470 11.03 -3.93 17.50
N ALA A 471 9.80 -3.86 16.99
CA ALA A 471 8.63 -3.38 17.71
C ALA A 471 8.38 -4.18 19.00
N ASP A 472 8.50 -5.50 18.94
CA ASP A 472 8.42 -6.39 20.10
C ASP A 472 9.54 -6.12 21.12
N VAL A 473 10.77 -5.92 20.65
CA VAL A 473 11.92 -5.61 21.52
C VAL A 473 11.73 -4.29 22.27
N VAL A 474 11.16 -3.28 21.62
CA VAL A 474 10.93 -1.95 22.23
C VAL A 474 9.57 -1.84 22.92
N GLY A 475 8.77 -2.90 22.93
CA GLY A 475 7.51 -2.98 23.66
C GLY A 475 6.38 -2.12 23.07
N THR A 476 6.25 -2.04 21.75
CA THR A 476 5.10 -1.36 21.15
C THR A 476 3.78 -2.05 21.57
N PRO A 477 2.70 -1.31 21.88
CA PRO A 477 1.50 -1.90 22.50
C PRO A 477 0.77 -2.96 21.67
N TRP A 478 0.73 -2.84 20.34
CA TRP A 478 0.13 -3.82 19.44
C TRP A 478 0.61 -3.62 18.00
N SER A 479 0.73 -4.72 17.23
CA SER A 479 0.92 -4.76 15.79
C SER A 479 0.04 -5.84 15.14
N PRO A 480 -0.40 -5.68 13.88
CA PRO A 480 -1.17 -6.71 13.17
C PRO A 480 -0.39 -8.01 13.02
N ASP A 481 -1.00 -9.11 13.42
CA ASP A 481 -0.43 -10.43 13.18
C ASP A 481 -0.47 -10.80 11.69
N TYR A 482 0.48 -11.63 11.28
CA TYR A 482 0.62 -12.04 9.90
C TYR A 482 1.31 -13.40 9.72
N THR A 483 1.21 -13.96 8.52
CA THR A 483 2.06 -15.05 8.04
C THR A 483 2.41 -14.84 6.57
N TYR A 484 3.55 -15.40 6.14
CA TYR A 484 3.87 -15.46 4.72
C TYR A 484 3.08 -16.59 4.04
N VAL A 485 2.60 -16.32 2.83
CA VAL A 485 1.84 -17.27 2.01
C VAL A 485 2.29 -17.20 0.57
N SER A 486 2.27 -18.33 -0.13
CA SER A 486 2.23 -18.33 -1.59
C SER A 486 0.79 -18.06 -2.03
N LEU A 487 0.59 -17.12 -2.95
CA LEU A 487 -0.74 -16.75 -3.43
C LEU A 487 -1.00 -17.33 -4.82
N TYR A 488 -2.18 -17.93 -4.98
CA TYR A 488 -2.78 -18.20 -6.27
C TYR A 488 -4.12 -17.47 -6.37
N VAL A 489 -4.34 -16.82 -7.51
CA VAL A 489 -5.65 -16.25 -7.83
C VAL A 489 -6.07 -16.82 -9.18
N ASN A 490 -7.25 -17.43 -9.24
CA ASN A 490 -7.74 -18.14 -10.41
C ASN A 490 -6.70 -19.15 -10.92
N GLY A 491 -6.05 -19.88 -10.00
CA GLY A 491 -5.00 -20.85 -10.31
C GLY A 491 -3.69 -20.31 -10.89
N ASP A 492 -3.56 -18.99 -11.09
CA ASP A 492 -2.36 -18.27 -11.51
C ASP A 492 -1.49 -17.93 -10.29
N TYR A 493 -0.22 -18.35 -10.30
CA TYR A 493 0.71 -18.10 -9.18
C TYR A 493 1.09 -16.62 -9.13
N ARG A 494 0.87 -15.96 -8.00
CA ARG A 494 1.07 -14.51 -7.82
C ARG A 494 2.33 -14.14 -7.05
N GLY A 495 3.06 -15.11 -6.52
CA GLY A 495 4.24 -14.86 -5.69
C GLY A 495 3.99 -15.05 -4.19
N ILE A 496 4.95 -14.61 -3.40
CA ILE A 496 4.91 -14.61 -1.95
C ILE A 496 4.19 -13.34 -1.47
N TYR A 497 3.15 -13.51 -0.67
CA TYR A 497 2.39 -12.45 -0.04
C TYR A 497 2.48 -12.55 1.47
N ILE A 498 2.12 -11.48 2.16
CA ILE A 498 1.87 -11.50 3.60
C ILE A 498 0.35 -11.50 3.80
N LEU A 499 -0.18 -12.58 4.38
CA LEU A 499 -1.55 -12.64 4.90
C LEU A 499 -1.55 -11.96 6.27
N SER A 500 -2.26 -10.85 6.41
CA SER A 500 -2.22 -10.00 7.61
C SER A 500 -3.62 -9.63 8.09
N GLU A 501 -3.73 -9.38 9.39
CA GLU A 501 -4.85 -8.64 9.97
C GLU A 501 -4.89 -7.20 9.44
N CYS A 502 -6.08 -6.58 9.50
CA CYS A 502 -6.25 -5.14 9.27
C CYS A 502 -5.98 -4.34 10.56
N VAL A 503 -5.42 -3.14 10.43
CA VAL A 503 -5.45 -2.12 11.49
C VAL A 503 -6.87 -1.61 11.66
N LYS A 504 -7.50 -1.95 12.80
CA LYS A 504 -8.86 -1.51 13.17
C LYS A 504 -9.14 -1.81 14.64
N GLN A 505 -10.32 -1.43 15.11
CA GLN A 505 -10.79 -1.79 16.45
C GLN A 505 -10.83 -3.31 16.70
N GLY A 506 -10.43 -3.72 17.90
CA GLY A 506 -10.64 -5.08 18.41
C GLY A 506 -12.09 -5.31 18.82
N THR A 507 -12.59 -6.52 18.62
CA THR A 507 -13.93 -6.91 19.08
C THR A 507 -13.83 -7.63 20.42
N GLY A 508 -13.54 -6.91 21.49
CA GLY A 508 -13.44 -7.49 22.83
C GLY A 508 -13.20 -6.42 23.89
N LYS A 509 -14.19 -6.21 24.76
CA LYS A 509 -14.08 -5.28 25.90
C LYS A 509 -12.98 -5.78 26.85
N GLY A 510 -11.85 -5.07 26.91
CA GLY A 510 -10.92 -5.16 28.03
C GLY A 510 -9.70 -6.09 27.98
N ASP A 511 -9.43 -6.87 26.93
CA ASP A 511 -8.17 -7.64 26.85
C ASP A 511 -7.28 -7.15 25.69
N ALA A 512 -6.04 -6.78 26.01
CA ALA A 512 -5.12 -6.01 25.16
C ALA A 512 -4.42 -6.80 24.03
N ARG A 513 -5.02 -7.88 23.50
CA ARG A 513 -4.37 -8.76 22.49
C ARG A 513 -5.12 -8.95 21.18
N TRP A 514 -6.24 -8.26 20.96
CA TRP A 514 -7.21 -8.66 19.91
C TRP A 514 -7.39 -7.62 18.78
N ARG A 515 -6.37 -6.80 18.48
CA ARG A 515 -6.37 -5.51 17.74
C ARG A 515 -6.43 -4.28 18.66
N CYS A 516 -6.47 -3.07 18.08
CA CYS A 516 -6.53 -1.81 18.83
C CYS A 516 -7.65 -1.91 19.89
N PRO A 517 -7.31 -1.96 21.19
CA PRO A 517 -8.25 -2.31 22.25
C PRO A 517 -9.07 -1.08 22.62
N VAL A 518 -10.00 -0.71 21.75
CA VAL A 518 -10.90 0.44 21.89
C VAL A 518 -12.29 -0.03 22.29
N GLU A 519 -12.90 0.71 23.21
CA GLU A 519 -14.30 0.55 23.64
C GLU A 519 -15.22 1.40 22.72
N ASP A 520 -16.53 1.31 22.95
CA ASP A 520 -17.56 1.93 22.10
C ASP A 520 -17.44 3.47 21.99
N ASP A 521 -16.80 4.13 22.97
CA ASP A 521 -16.53 5.57 23.02
C ASP A 521 -15.05 5.94 22.82
N GLY A 522 -14.22 4.95 22.46
CA GLY A 522 -12.83 5.12 22.04
C GLY A 522 -12.72 5.47 20.55
N PHE A 523 -11.49 5.50 20.03
CA PHE A 523 -11.25 5.77 18.61
C PHE A 523 -9.93 5.21 18.08
N VAL A 524 -9.90 4.99 16.76
CA VAL A 524 -8.68 4.69 15.98
C VAL A 524 -8.66 5.66 14.80
N ILE A 525 -7.60 6.47 14.71
CA ILE A 525 -7.41 7.47 13.65
C ILE A 525 -6.07 7.25 12.95
N GLU A 526 -5.96 7.80 11.75
CA GLU A 526 -4.73 7.83 10.96
C GLU A 526 -4.40 9.29 10.64
N PHE A 527 -3.15 9.70 10.81
CA PHE A 527 -2.66 10.95 10.24
C PHE A 527 -2.16 10.65 8.83
N ASP A 528 -2.97 11.05 7.85
CA ASP A 528 -3.08 10.39 6.55
C ASP A 528 -2.72 11.36 5.42
N ALA A 529 -1.89 10.89 4.48
CA ALA A 529 -1.54 11.60 3.25
C ALA A 529 -2.64 11.52 2.18
N TYR A 530 -3.52 10.52 2.28
CA TYR A 530 -4.56 10.17 1.33
C TYR A 530 -5.95 10.66 1.75
N TRP A 531 -6.03 11.50 2.79
CA TRP A 531 -7.28 12.05 3.34
C TRP A 531 -8.22 12.66 2.29
N TRP A 532 -7.67 13.16 1.18
CA TRP A 532 -8.43 13.78 0.10
C TRP A 532 -9.29 12.77 -0.68
N ASN A 533 -9.04 11.48 -0.48
CA ASN A 533 -9.77 10.35 -1.04
C ASN A 533 -10.57 9.58 0.03
N GLU A 534 -10.68 10.11 1.25
CA GLU A 534 -11.44 9.52 2.36
C GLU A 534 -12.75 10.29 2.58
N PRO A 535 -13.84 9.61 3.00
CA PRO A 535 -15.17 10.23 3.12
C PRO A 535 -15.28 11.25 4.25
N LEU A 536 -14.47 11.11 5.31
CA LEU A 536 -14.49 11.97 6.48
C LEU A 536 -13.07 12.19 7.02
N TYR A 537 -12.73 13.45 7.29
CA TYR A 537 -11.44 13.85 7.85
C TYR A 537 -11.54 15.14 8.67
N PHE A 538 -10.49 15.50 9.39
CA PHE A 538 -10.37 16.80 10.05
C PHE A 538 -8.94 17.32 10.14
N THR A 539 -8.83 18.64 10.33
CA THR A 539 -7.60 19.32 10.75
C THR A 539 -7.82 20.01 12.09
N THR A 540 -6.72 20.33 12.75
CA THR A 540 -6.66 21.17 13.95
C THR A 540 -6.20 22.58 13.55
N PRO A 541 -6.48 23.62 14.37
CA PRO A 541 -5.91 24.95 14.18
C PRO A 541 -4.41 25.03 14.45
N SER A 542 -3.86 24.09 15.22
CA SER A 542 -2.47 24.09 15.66
C SER A 542 -1.54 23.25 14.78
N SER A 543 -2.08 22.58 13.75
CA SER A 543 -1.35 21.68 12.87
C SER A 543 -0.11 22.34 12.29
N VAL A 544 1.03 21.67 12.44
CA VAL A 544 2.30 22.04 11.80
C VAL A 544 2.36 21.64 10.32
N ASN A 545 1.32 20.99 9.80
CA ASN A 545 1.30 20.38 8.48
C ASN A 545 0.06 20.79 7.66
N PHE A 546 0.29 21.16 6.40
CA PHE A 546 -0.75 21.59 5.46
C PHE A 546 -1.17 20.51 4.45
N VAL A 547 -0.45 19.38 4.38
CA VAL A 547 -0.65 18.33 3.37
C VAL A 547 -1.25 17.02 3.89
N MET A 548 -1.13 16.72 5.20
CA MET A 548 -1.75 15.53 5.84
C MET A 548 -2.87 15.94 6.81
N LYS A 549 -3.84 15.04 7.02
CA LYS A 549 -5.01 15.27 7.89
C LYS A 549 -5.39 14.01 8.64
N TYR A 550 -6.20 14.13 9.68
CA TYR A 550 -6.69 12.97 10.41
C TYR A 550 -7.90 12.36 9.72
N THR A 551 -7.84 11.04 9.47
CA THR A 551 -8.92 10.20 8.97
C THR A 551 -9.30 9.14 10.01
N PHE A 552 -10.43 8.48 9.83
CA PHE A 552 -11.01 7.57 10.82
C PHE A 552 -10.89 6.12 10.37
N LYS A 553 -10.41 5.25 11.25
CA LYS A 553 -10.57 3.78 11.14
C LYS A 553 -11.62 3.26 12.12
N TYR A 554 -11.82 3.96 13.23
CA TYR A 554 -12.94 3.78 14.15
C TYR A 554 -13.25 5.11 14.86
N PRO A 555 -14.53 5.53 14.97
CA PRO A 555 -15.76 4.90 14.46
C PRO A 555 -15.78 4.76 12.93
N ASP A 556 -16.63 3.84 12.42
CA ASP A 556 -16.84 3.69 10.99
C ASP A 556 -17.46 4.98 10.43
N THR A 557 -16.94 5.47 9.31
CA THR A 557 -17.39 6.72 8.70
C THR A 557 -18.78 6.62 8.09
N ASP A 558 -19.29 5.41 7.89
CA ASP A 558 -20.69 5.19 7.52
C ASP A 558 -21.66 5.50 8.69
N ASP A 559 -21.16 5.47 9.94
CA ASP A 559 -21.95 5.66 11.16
C ASP A 559 -21.83 7.06 11.76
N ILE A 560 -20.86 7.88 11.32
CA ILE A 560 -20.61 9.23 11.85
C ILE A 560 -20.41 10.29 10.75
N ASP A 561 -20.65 11.55 11.11
CA ASP A 561 -20.39 12.72 10.28
C ASP A 561 -19.69 13.85 11.07
N ALA A 562 -19.43 14.98 10.42
CA ALA A 562 -18.78 16.14 11.04
C ALA A 562 -19.60 16.81 12.17
N ASN A 563 -20.88 16.48 12.32
CA ASN A 563 -21.76 17.01 13.38
C ASN A 563 -21.91 16.04 14.56
N SER A 564 -21.44 14.80 14.41
CA SER A 564 -21.53 13.74 15.40
C SER A 564 -20.68 14.06 16.64
N ASP A 565 -21.16 13.66 17.82
CA ASP A 565 -20.46 13.95 19.09
C ASP A 565 -19.09 13.28 19.15
N ALA A 566 -18.97 12.04 18.62
CA ALA A 566 -17.70 11.34 18.50
C ALA A 566 -16.68 12.13 17.65
N TYR A 567 -17.09 12.61 16.48
CA TYR A 567 -16.23 13.43 15.61
C TYR A 567 -15.74 14.69 16.35
N LYS A 568 -16.65 15.43 16.99
CA LYS A 568 -16.32 16.66 17.73
C LYS A 568 -15.37 16.37 18.90
N TYR A 569 -15.62 15.30 19.65
CA TYR A 569 -14.76 14.87 20.74
C TYR A 569 -13.33 14.58 20.25
N ILE A 570 -13.20 13.72 19.24
CA ILE A 570 -11.89 13.30 18.69
C ILE A 570 -11.12 14.52 18.15
N LYS A 571 -11.79 15.37 17.37
CA LYS A 571 -11.20 16.60 16.84
C LYS A 571 -10.74 17.55 17.95
N ASN A 572 -11.54 17.70 19.01
CA ASN A 572 -11.19 18.54 20.15
C ASN A 572 -10.00 17.96 20.94
N TYR A 573 -9.99 16.65 21.17
CA TYR A 573 -8.89 15.96 21.83
C TYR A 573 -7.56 16.18 21.09
N MET A 574 -7.55 15.97 19.77
CA MET A 574 -6.35 16.21 18.95
C MET A 574 -5.97 17.68 18.90
N THR A 575 -6.93 18.60 18.92
CA THR A 575 -6.66 20.04 18.99
C THR A 575 -5.94 20.41 20.29
N GLU A 576 -6.37 19.88 21.44
CA GLU A 576 -5.73 20.14 22.72
C GLU A 576 -4.36 19.47 22.86
N LEU A 577 -4.22 18.23 22.34
CA LEU A 577 -2.93 17.56 22.27
C LEU A 577 -1.92 18.38 21.46
N GLU A 578 -2.28 18.84 20.26
CA GLU A 578 -1.35 19.61 19.43
C GLU A 578 -1.02 20.98 20.03
N ARG A 579 -1.97 21.62 20.72
CA ARG A 579 -1.69 22.81 21.53
C ARG A 579 -0.67 22.49 22.62
N ALA A 580 -0.81 21.38 23.33
CA ALA A 580 0.13 20.95 24.35
C ALA A 580 1.52 20.64 23.77
N LEU A 581 1.59 19.98 22.62
CA LEU A 581 2.85 19.69 21.91
C LEU A 581 3.55 20.97 21.43
N SER A 582 2.80 22.02 21.09
CA SER A 582 3.36 23.31 20.66
C SER A 582 3.97 24.14 21.80
N ARG A 583 3.54 23.91 23.05
CA ARG A 583 4.12 24.58 24.23
C ARG A 583 5.49 24.01 24.54
N ASN A 584 6.33 24.71 25.30
CA ASN A 584 7.60 24.18 25.80
C ASN A 584 7.51 23.66 27.25
N ASP A 585 6.50 22.83 27.53
CA ASP A 585 6.27 22.22 28.85
C ASP A 585 5.89 20.73 28.72
N SER A 586 5.55 20.11 29.85
CA SER A 586 5.19 18.69 29.99
C SER A 586 3.69 18.41 29.89
N SER A 587 2.85 19.40 29.55
CA SER A 587 1.38 19.25 29.50
C SER A 587 0.89 18.26 28.44
N TYR A 588 1.72 17.93 27.44
CA TYR A 588 1.41 16.91 26.45
C TYR A 588 1.30 15.50 27.09
N LEU A 589 1.94 15.28 28.25
CA LEU A 589 1.87 14.02 28.99
C LEU A 589 0.47 13.74 29.56
N ASP A 590 -0.42 14.73 29.61
CA ASP A 590 -1.82 14.52 29.98
C ASP A 590 -2.61 13.82 28.85
N TYR A 591 -2.09 13.86 27.62
CA TYR A 591 -2.79 13.40 26.42
C TYR A 591 -2.16 12.16 25.78
N ILE A 592 -0.85 11.93 25.93
CA ILE A 592 -0.18 10.81 25.27
C ILE A 592 0.29 9.74 26.26
N ASP A 593 0.22 8.49 25.82
CA ASP A 593 1.01 7.42 26.38
C ASP A 593 2.46 7.58 25.92
N LEU A 594 3.32 8.07 26.82
CA LEU A 594 4.71 8.44 26.51
C LEU A 594 5.49 7.25 25.95
N ASP A 595 5.33 6.07 26.55
CA ASP A 595 6.08 4.88 26.20
C ASP A 595 5.77 4.45 24.77
N SER A 596 4.49 4.43 24.37
CA SER A 596 4.10 4.08 23.00
C SER A 596 4.68 5.01 21.93
N PHE A 597 4.70 6.33 22.21
CA PHE A 597 5.28 7.31 21.28
C PHE A 597 6.81 7.14 21.20
N VAL A 598 7.48 6.92 22.33
CA VAL A 598 8.92 6.66 22.37
C VAL A 598 9.27 5.37 21.65
N SER A 599 8.54 4.27 21.89
CA SER A 599 8.72 2.99 21.22
C SER A 599 8.54 3.13 19.71
N TRP A 600 7.50 3.80 19.24
CA TRP A 600 7.26 4.02 17.81
C TRP A 600 8.41 4.77 17.13
N VAL A 601 8.86 5.89 17.73
CA VAL A 601 9.99 6.67 17.20
C VAL A 601 11.28 5.86 17.21
N LEU A 602 11.50 5.03 18.24
CA LEU A 602 12.69 4.20 18.32
C LEU A 602 12.70 3.07 17.27
N VAL A 603 11.54 2.47 16.94
CA VAL A 603 11.47 1.55 15.79
C VAL A 603 11.82 2.27 14.49
N ALA A 604 11.26 3.46 14.28
CA ALA A 604 11.54 4.26 13.10
C ALA A 604 13.04 4.53 12.96
N ASP A 605 13.71 4.89 14.06
CA ASP A 605 15.14 5.16 14.08
C ASP A 605 15.99 3.92 13.87
N TYR A 606 15.70 2.78 14.52
CA TYR A 606 16.42 1.52 14.26
C TYR A 606 16.32 1.10 12.78
N MET A 607 15.18 1.33 12.14
CA MET A 607 14.99 1.04 10.72
C MET A 607 15.54 2.13 9.79
N CYS A 608 15.86 3.31 10.32
CA CYS A 608 16.22 4.51 9.59
C CYS A 608 15.22 4.79 8.44
N LEU A 609 13.96 4.99 8.82
CA LEU A 609 12.87 5.19 7.85
C LEU A 609 13.14 6.41 6.95
N LEU A 610 12.94 6.22 5.64
CA LEU A 610 13.06 7.28 4.64
C LEU A 610 11.85 8.21 4.66
N ASP A 611 10.65 7.69 4.92
CA ASP A 611 9.43 8.50 4.81
C ASP A 611 9.32 9.53 5.94
N SER A 612 9.45 10.82 5.59
CA SER A 612 9.27 11.94 6.53
C SER A 612 7.80 12.16 6.93
N GLY A 613 6.86 11.50 6.23
CA GLY A 613 5.44 11.42 6.56
C GLY A 613 5.19 10.82 7.93
N GLY A 614 6.11 9.96 8.36
CA GLY A 614 5.76 8.83 9.19
C GLY A 614 4.89 7.89 8.35
N ASN A 615 5.35 6.66 8.15
CA ASN A 615 4.55 5.63 7.50
C ASN A 615 3.16 5.60 8.16
N ASN A 616 2.07 5.62 7.37
CA ASN A 616 0.65 5.49 7.76
C ASN A 616 0.41 5.59 9.28
N LEU A 617 0.44 6.81 9.82
CA LEU A 617 0.56 7.10 11.25
C LEU A 617 -0.75 6.81 11.99
N PHE A 618 -0.88 5.59 12.51
CA PHE A 618 -2.02 5.19 13.33
C PHE A 618 -1.88 5.62 14.78
N MET A 619 -2.99 6.06 15.36
CA MET A 619 -3.13 6.35 16.78
C MET A 619 -4.48 5.86 17.27
N TRP A 620 -4.55 5.43 18.52
CA TRP A 620 -5.81 5.01 19.13
C TRP A 620 -5.91 5.43 20.59
N LYS A 621 -7.13 5.59 21.07
CA LYS A 621 -7.44 5.85 22.48
C LYS A 621 -8.52 4.87 22.91
N LYS A 622 -8.29 4.18 24.04
CA LYS A 622 -9.13 3.09 24.51
C LYS A 622 -10.59 3.52 24.70
N ASP A 623 -10.81 4.59 25.45
CA ASP A 623 -12.14 5.09 25.81
C ASP A 623 -12.09 6.61 25.97
N SER A 624 -13.22 7.26 26.28
CA SER A 624 -13.27 8.72 26.41
C SER A 624 -12.75 9.26 27.76
N THR A 625 -12.37 8.39 28.71
CA THR A 625 -12.00 8.79 30.08
C THR A 625 -10.66 9.52 30.16
N GLU A 626 -10.48 10.34 31.19
CA GLU A 626 -9.24 11.09 31.46
C GLU A 626 -8.05 10.17 31.80
N ASN A 627 -8.31 8.94 32.25
CA ASN A 627 -7.25 7.96 32.56
C ASN A 627 -6.73 7.24 31.30
N SER A 628 -7.50 7.23 30.22
CA SER A 628 -7.05 6.71 28.93
C SER A 628 -6.28 7.80 28.19
N LYS A 629 -5.07 7.47 27.71
CA LYS A 629 -4.25 8.37 26.88
C LYS A 629 -4.20 7.88 25.43
N LEU A 630 -3.76 8.75 24.54
CA LEU A 630 -3.55 8.43 23.13
C LEU A 630 -2.30 7.56 23.00
N VAL A 631 -2.46 6.43 22.35
CA VAL A 631 -1.40 5.47 22.05
C VAL A 631 -0.98 5.63 20.60
N MET A 632 0.33 5.72 20.35
CA MET A 632 0.89 5.69 18.99
C MET A 632 1.03 4.24 18.52
N GLY A 633 0.60 3.97 17.29
CA GLY A 633 0.68 2.67 16.66
C GLY A 633 -0.69 2.12 16.23
N PRO A 634 -0.71 0.92 15.61
CA PRO A 634 0.42 0.01 15.43
C PRO A 634 1.50 0.51 14.46
N ASN A 635 2.66 -0.15 14.47
CA ASN A 635 3.66 0.04 13.42
C ASN A 635 3.11 -0.56 12.12
N TRP A 636 2.87 0.29 11.13
CA TRP A 636 2.31 -0.11 9.84
C TRP A 636 3.11 0.50 8.70
N ASP A 637 3.34 -0.29 7.64
CA ASP A 637 4.07 0.13 6.43
C ASP A 637 5.55 0.48 6.68
N PHE A 638 6.23 -0.29 7.56
CA PHE A 638 7.66 -0.14 7.84
C PHE A 638 8.50 -0.89 6.79
N ASP A 639 8.25 -0.62 5.51
CA ASP A 639 8.92 -1.26 4.36
C ASP A 639 10.01 -0.36 3.72
N SER A 640 10.29 0.80 4.32
CA SER A 640 11.35 1.73 3.91
C SER A 640 12.56 1.67 4.85
N TRP A 641 13.49 0.76 4.59
CA TRP A 641 14.70 0.55 5.40
C TRP A 641 15.96 1.15 4.75
N LYS A 642 17.00 1.41 5.57
CA LYS A 642 18.37 1.72 5.12
C LYS A 642 18.56 3.07 4.44
N TRP A 643 17.86 4.12 4.86
CA TRP A 643 18.08 5.43 4.24
C TRP A 643 19.53 5.89 4.34
N ASN A 644 20.09 5.93 5.55
CA ASN A 644 21.50 6.22 5.75
C ASN A 644 22.03 5.59 7.05
N ILE A 645 23.27 5.11 7.04
CA ILE A 645 23.87 4.39 8.16
C ILE A 645 24.15 5.30 9.36
N ASP A 646 24.42 6.58 9.11
CA ASP A 646 24.81 7.59 10.09
C ASP A 646 23.75 8.69 10.23
N SER A 647 22.47 8.31 10.23
CA SER A 647 21.36 9.24 10.41
C SER A 647 20.18 8.58 11.14
N PHE A 648 19.46 9.38 11.91
CA PHE A 648 18.15 9.00 12.43
C PHE A 648 17.12 8.96 11.30
N ALA A 649 15.92 8.45 11.58
CA ALA A 649 14.83 8.44 10.62
C ALA A 649 14.47 9.85 10.13
N ASN A 650 13.97 9.93 8.91
CA ASN A 650 13.68 11.21 8.24
C ASN A 650 12.55 12.00 8.95
N ILE A 651 11.80 11.36 9.84
CA ILE A 651 10.77 11.97 10.70
C ILE A 651 11.31 13.06 11.64
N HIS A 652 12.64 13.11 11.87
CA HIS A 652 13.27 14.12 12.72
C HIS A 652 13.70 15.40 11.98
N ARG A 653 13.61 15.43 10.64
CA ARG A 653 14.06 16.60 9.85
C ARG A 653 13.05 17.73 9.84
N ASP A 654 13.52 18.96 9.60
CA ASP A 654 12.65 20.11 9.36
C ASP A 654 11.76 19.84 8.13
N GLY A 655 10.46 20.04 8.28
CA GLY A 655 9.45 19.62 7.29
C GLY A 655 8.84 18.24 7.56
N SER A 656 9.15 17.60 8.70
CA SER A 656 8.42 16.44 9.20
C SER A 656 6.92 16.73 9.25
N HIS A 657 6.14 15.73 8.88
CA HIS A 657 4.71 15.90 8.78
C HIS A 657 4.01 15.91 10.15
N PHE A 658 4.66 15.40 11.19
CA PHE A 658 4.16 15.34 12.57
C PHE A 658 5.17 15.93 13.58
N TYR A 659 4.78 16.03 14.85
CA TYR A 659 5.51 16.73 15.93
C TYR A 659 6.77 16.02 16.47
N PHE A 660 7.37 15.08 15.73
CA PHE A 660 8.54 14.32 16.21
C PHE A 660 9.75 15.21 16.56
N PRO A 661 10.12 16.25 15.79
CA PRO A 661 11.20 17.16 16.18
C PRO A 661 10.90 17.97 17.44
N GLN A 662 9.63 18.27 17.73
CA GLN A 662 9.23 18.97 18.94
C GLN A 662 9.28 18.02 20.14
N LEU A 663 8.81 16.78 19.97
CA LEU A 663 8.87 15.72 20.98
C LEU A 663 10.31 15.41 21.37
N SER A 664 11.23 15.27 20.42
CA SER A 664 12.65 14.95 20.70
C SER A 664 13.38 16.03 21.50
N ARG A 665 12.85 17.26 21.52
CA ARG A 665 13.36 18.38 22.34
C ARG A 665 12.79 18.41 23.75
N LYS A 666 11.80 17.56 24.08
CA LYS A 666 11.20 17.48 25.42
C LYS A 666 12.09 16.67 26.37
N PRO A 667 12.43 17.17 27.56
CA PRO A 667 13.28 16.45 28.50
C PRO A 667 12.76 15.05 28.88
N GLU A 668 11.45 14.92 29.12
CA GLU A 668 10.83 13.66 29.52
C GLU A 668 10.84 12.64 28.38
N PHE A 669 10.58 13.09 27.15
CA PHE A 669 10.64 12.25 25.96
C PHE A 669 12.06 11.80 25.65
N ALA A 670 13.02 12.72 25.62
CA ALA A 670 14.43 12.41 25.35
C ALA A 670 15.00 11.43 26.39
N LYS A 671 14.64 11.60 27.67
CA LYS A 671 15.04 10.68 28.75
C LYS A 671 14.45 9.29 28.55
N ALA A 672 13.14 9.19 28.31
CA ALA A 672 12.48 7.91 28.08
C ALA A 672 13.03 7.20 26.83
N TYR A 673 13.29 7.94 25.76
CA TYR A 673 13.93 7.43 24.54
C TYR A 673 15.34 6.87 24.80
N ALA A 674 16.20 7.62 25.49
CA ALA A 674 17.55 7.18 25.82
C ALA A 674 17.56 5.98 26.77
N GLU A 675 16.61 5.91 27.71
CA GLU A 675 16.42 4.75 28.59
C GLU A 675 15.98 3.52 27.80
N LEU A 676 14.98 3.64 26.93
CA LEU A 676 14.50 2.53 26.11
C LEU A 676 15.58 2.03 25.15
N PHE A 677 16.29 2.93 24.46
CA PHE A 677 17.41 2.58 23.59
C PHE A 677 18.47 1.78 24.35
N ARG A 678 18.96 2.29 25.49
CA ARG A 678 19.98 1.59 26.31
C ARG A 678 19.56 0.20 26.76
N ASN A 679 18.26 -0.01 26.98
CA ASN A 679 17.71 -1.29 27.41
C ASN A 679 17.47 -2.30 26.27
N THR A 680 17.55 -1.87 25.01
CA THR A 680 17.07 -2.65 23.86
C THR A 680 18.07 -2.82 22.72
N TYR A 681 19.03 -1.90 22.55
CA TYR A 681 19.88 -1.86 21.36
C TYR A 681 20.68 -3.16 21.11
N ASP A 682 21.08 -3.85 22.17
CA ASP A 682 21.85 -5.11 22.11
C ASP A 682 20.98 -6.34 21.79
N LYS A 683 19.65 -6.20 21.82
CA LYS A 683 18.67 -7.27 21.56
C LYS A 683 18.14 -7.25 20.13
N VAL A 684 18.15 -6.09 19.46
CA VAL A 684 17.52 -5.86 18.14
C VAL A 684 17.97 -6.91 17.11
N THR A 685 19.27 -7.07 16.90
CA THR A 685 19.77 -8.00 15.87
C THR A 685 19.42 -9.44 16.19
N ALA A 686 19.46 -9.85 17.45
CA ALA A 686 19.14 -11.22 17.85
C ALA A 686 17.64 -11.52 17.64
N ALA A 687 16.76 -10.59 17.99
CA ALA A 687 15.31 -10.73 17.81
C ALA A 687 14.94 -10.88 16.33
N VAL A 688 15.47 -10.03 15.45
CA VAL A 688 15.20 -10.11 14.01
C VAL A 688 15.67 -11.45 13.43
N ASN A 689 16.85 -11.92 13.81
CA ASN A 689 17.34 -13.23 13.34
C ASN A 689 16.47 -14.39 13.85
N ALA A 690 16.00 -14.34 15.10
CA ALA A 690 15.13 -15.37 15.66
C ALA A 690 13.80 -15.47 14.90
N ASP A 691 13.24 -14.34 14.45
CA ASP A 691 12.02 -14.33 13.64
C ASP A 691 12.28 -14.78 12.20
N LEU A 692 13.41 -14.41 11.60
CA LEU A 692 13.81 -14.92 10.30
C LEU A 692 14.07 -16.43 10.30
N ASP A 693 14.45 -17.01 11.43
CA ASP A 693 14.64 -18.47 11.60
C ASP A 693 13.32 -19.25 11.59
N LYS A 694 12.18 -18.57 11.80
CA LYS A 694 10.84 -19.19 11.67
C LYS A 694 10.46 -19.44 10.20
N ILE A 695 11.13 -18.78 9.25
CA ILE A 695 10.86 -18.94 7.82
C ILE A 695 11.64 -20.13 7.27
N ASN A 696 10.95 -21.05 6.58
CA ASN A 696 11.61 -22.11 5.81
C ASN A 696 12.37 -21.48 4.63
N GLU A 697 13.68 -21.24 4.82
CA GLU A 697 14.53 -20.56 3.84
C GLU A 697 14.54 -21.26 2.47
N ALA A 698 14.59 -22.59 2.43
CA ALA A 698 14.64 -23.34 1.18
C ALA A 698 13.33 -23.16 0.38
N ALA A 699 12.19 -23.23 1.06
CA ALA A 699 10.88 -22.99 0.48
C ALA A 699 10.73 -21.53 -0.02
N TYR A 700 11.07 -20.56 0.84
CA TYR A 700 11.04 -19.14 0.52
C TYR A 700 11.91 -18.82 -0.71
N ASN A 701 13.16 -19.26 -0.72
CA ASN A 701 14.10 -19.00 -1.81
C ASN A 701 13.61 -19.60 -3.14
N LYS A 702 12.99 -20.79 -3.11
CA LYS A 702 12.39 -21.41 -4.31
C LYS A 702 11.19 -20.60 -4.82
N LEU A 703 10.28 -20.20 -3.93
CA LEU A 703 9.10 -19.41 -4.30
C LEU A 703 9.47 -18.02 -4.83
N TYR A 704 10.47 -17.37 -4.22
CA TYR A 704 10.95 -16.07 -4.67
C TYR A 704 11.64 -16.15 -6.03
N GLN A 705 12.35 -17.24 -6.33
CA GLN A 705 12.92 -17.46 -7.67
C GLN A 705 11.82 -17.60 -8.74
N LEU A 706 10.74 -18.32 -8.43
CA LEU A 706 9.58 -18.45 -9.32
C LEU A 706 8.86 -17.10 -9.51
N GLU A 707 8.74 -16.32 -8.45
CA GLU A 707 8.17 -14.97 -8.51
C GLU A 707 9.03 -14.01 -9.36
N SER A 708 10.35 -13.99 -9.13
CA SER A 708 11.30 -13.17 -9.89
C SER A 708 11.26 -13.51 -11.39
N THR A 709 11.12 -14.80 -11.72
CA THR A 709 10.93 -15.26 -13.10
C THR A 709 9.63 -14.73 -13.70
N ARG A 710 8.51 -14.82 -12.95
CA ARG A 710 7.19 -14.34 -13.40
C ARG A 710 7.21 -12.84 -13.70
N TYR A 711 7.75 -12.05 -12.78
CA TYR A 711 7.71 -10.60 -12.85
C TYR A 711 8.93 -9.97 -13.53
N GLN A 712 9.88 -10.79 -13.98
CA GLN A 712 11.13 -10.37 -14.59
C GLN A 712 11.91 -9.37 -13.73
N SER A 713 11.74 -9.43 -12.40
CA SER A 713 12.47 -8.60 -11.48
C SER A 713 13.89 -9.17 -11.38
N GLY A 714 14.88 -8.52 -11.99
CA GLY A 714 16.30 -8.92 -11.94
C GLY A 714 16.94 -8.87 -10.54
N SER A 715 16.12 -8.86 -9.47
CA SER A 715 16.47 -8.49 -8.11
C SER A 715 16.40 -9.65 -7.11
N TYR A 716 16.42 -10.91 -7.58
CA TYR A 716 16.35 -12.08 -6.70
C TYR A 716 17.51 -12.09 -5.68
N ARG A 717 17.16 -12.26 -4.41
CA ARG A 717 18.09 -12.41 -3.29
C ARG A 717 17.64 -13.54 -2.38
N THR A 718 18.59 -14.35 -1.92
CA THR A 718 18.27 -15.37 -0.91
C THR A 718 17.97 -14.74 0.44
N LEU A 719 17.17 -15.43 1.27
CA LEU A 719 16.87 -15.00 2.63
C LEU A 719 18.16 -14.81 3.44
N SER A 720 19.11 -15.74 3.36
CA SER A 720 20.44 -15.62 3.96
C SER A 720 21.21 -14.38 3.49
N ALA A 721 21.13 -14.01 2.20
CA ALA A 721 21.81 -12.82 1.70
C ALA A 721 21.18 -11.53 2.27
N MET A 722 19.86 -11.45 2.34
CA MET A 722 19.16 -10.31 2.96
C MET A 722 19.45 -10.21 4.45
N ARG A 723 19.48 -11.35 5.16
CA ARG A 723 19.85 -11.44 6.58
C ARG A 723 21.27 -10.92 6.84
N ASN A 724 22.25 -11.33 6.02
CA ASN A 724 23.63 -10.88 6.16
C ASN A 724 23.78 -9.37 5.93
N ASP A 725 23.10 -8.84 4.93
CA ASP A 725 23.02 -7.40 4.67
C ASP A 725 22.39 -6.64 5.84
N PHE A 726 21.36 -7.22 6.46
CA PHE A 726 20.71 -6.64 7.62
C PHE A 726 21.67 -6.57 8.80
N ASN A 727 22.26 -7.70 9.17
CA ASN A 727 23.18 -7.79 10.31
C ASN A 727 24.38 -6.84 10.14
N THR A 728 24.95 -6.78 8.93
CA THR A 728 26.10 -5.91 8.64
C THR A 728 25.75 -4.43 8.81
N TRP A 729 24.63 -3.99 8.25
CA TRP A 729 24.24 -2.60 8.33
C TRP A 729 23.77 -2.22 9.73
N MET A 730 22.96 -3.08 10.37
CA MET A 730 22.43 -2.82 11.71
C MET A 730 23.56 -2.70 12.73
N ALA A 731 24.61 -3.52 12.65
CA ALA A 731 25.76 -3.41 13.55
C ALA A 731 26.45 -2.03 13.48
N ALA A 732 26.66 -1.53 12.25
CA ALA A 732 27.26 -0.22 12.04
C ALA A 732 26.31 0.92 12.43
N HIS A 733 25.02 0.79 12.14
CA HIS A 733 24.01 1.78 12.50
C HIS A 733 23.84 1.90 14.02
N LEU A 734 23.76 0.77 14.75
CA LEU A 734 23.72 0.76 16.21
C LEU A 734 24.95 1.40 16.82
N THR A 735 26.14 1.12 16.29
CA THR A 735 27.40 1.77 16.73
C THR A 735 27.31 3.29 16.58
N TRP A 736 26.76 3.76 15.46
CA TRP A 736 26.53 5.19 15.25
C TRP A 736 25.48 5.74 16.22
N MET A 737 24.30 5.12 16.38
CA MET A 737 23.26 5.59 17.30
C MET A 737 23.77 5.70 18.74
N GLN A 738 24.55 4.73 19.21
CA GLN A 738 25.19 4.77 20.54
C GLN A 738 26.10 5.98 20.73
N SER A 739 26.74 6.47 19.66
CA SER A 739 27.58 7.67 19.73
C SER A 739 26.78 8.98 19.78
N GLN A 740 25.50 8.94 19.41
CA GLN A 740 24.61 10.10 19.37
C GLN A 740 23.70 10.20 20.60
N ILE A 741 23.34 9.05 21.19
CA ILE A 741 22.42 8.96 22.33
C ILE A 741 23.25 8.88 23.62
N GLY A 742 23.38 10.04 24.29
CA GLY A 742 24.14 10.23 25.53
C GLY A 742 23.40 9.90 26.81
#